data_AF-A0AA88RI30-F1
#
_entry.id   AF-A0AA88RI30-F1
#
_cell.length_a   1.000
_cell.length_b   1.000
_cell.length_c   1.000
_cell.angle_alpha   90.00
_cell.angle_beta   90.00
_cell.angle_gamma   90.00
#
_symmetry.space_group_name_H-M   'P 1'
#
loop_
_entity.id
_entity.type
_entity.pdbx_description
1 polymer ?
#
loop_
_entity_poly.entity_id
_entity_poly.type
_entity_poly.pdbx_seq_one_letter_code
_entity_poly.pdbx_strand_id
1 'polypeptide(L)'
;MVLLHHQVPSRKRPSNSFVCPFPQPPPNKIPKPSAAATANTDVPPPPQTLAPIDKVAAVLAGAGCTLINPSGPPCLPSEPHKLRQYLQSLFSADSPLRSEFLSGFASYIDSSDHLRRVLLPSNRESYGSARSESLVRVLLLVPMIQLDLQIMLLEKLPDYFDVDPGGGFGLLSSSRLEEDVARLILNQFRWLDFLVDSGAFTEKLLEVLSICPLHLKKEIIGSLPEIIGNHNNKNVVELLEPMLQEDSDIIVPVLDCFSNLNLDDQLQEKVFTIALSQLRTIDAERMPYLLRYLLLSATVANAGRIISQIREHVKFVKVSNIRTTQHYKLKGKSVVNNVEASILDALRSSLRYKNILCQEILKELKSLESARNHKVIDIWLLMLVYMNSESMQKSVGKIVKKKISEGCLQEAMFDQCICGNKELVRDYFPSFLSLSEYLLACKEQMAREFGIHIYTRLFEEFPDMYSRQEVLGALVTHVGSGIRFEVSSALDAMVLLASKFSQDLIPLSSHISGILDYMEGFSVECLHKVYETFCLLAISARTSAEPIGSSFANELLMIVRKQVSNPDLKYKKMGLIGTLKIVSYLGDATNKSSAPSSQKSNHEEALELLETSLDSCKQFPLPLVLFYDELTAMLDYKTLHPAIMEWIGKHVGDFESMFLSDLEDGQLPGELWMNLDGDISPICLNILPLVSSSSLSASSLQILPANFLLLSAIERVTNQGSLGGIDALLGCPIHLPSSKLFSEHDWQSLTVRQRQVVCLSLYYAANWMRELLNAFCTQVSGRFDCISQATKEEISAKLLKRLRNLMYVFLNSVIAMLTSKDGKCRYLESLLNHSLKKCALSLPELYPLVEEASSSFTSQPYNVIGVEKKALHTKANEDSPLNSKMKKRKTSKTSKDSDINGKSRQPTILDVLRKAGALASPDVQNEDSPGMSSKVSTPESAGKCTNEPENIEISATAKVLEAQRYKFRPLLVDCFAFLAFSKNLDSCCADPAAELPIHLYLLRDLHNKLDFFSPPSKPISARCSSNPPGIGGVPKIEFLSKIRSLFPTLKMHLECAVRILQEGAETCHEHWKAHSASAGNPEITNVVVSKSSISCSILKEILYCFSKMLNLPDVQTETMVLTDLLEAFQPSKIPDCIFSGIHPIPSAGSIDYLYCGAYFYLEGVLDVASTYSFMLASEVLLTLESVIASIRKFLDKSPEGNGKRHLTVSQGLLPTFSNRLGTSAQKLLKRNWDNDNLEHGWKSK
;
A
#
# COMPACT_ATOMS: atom_id res chain seq x y z
N MET A 1 24.97 -32.50 -10.99
CA MET A 1 25.84 -32.90 -12.12
C MET A 1 27.27 -32.93 -11.57
N VAL A 2 28.13 -33.89 -12.00
CA VAL A 2 29.51 -34.12 -11.47
C VAL A 2 29.54 -34.73 -10.05
N LEU A 3 30.29 -35.81 -9.72
CA LEU A 3 30.82 -36.95 -10.51
C LEU A 3 31.17 -38.18 -9.60
N LEU A 4 31.68 -39.25 -10.22
CA LEU A 4 31.83 -40.67 -9.82
C LEU A 4 32.75 -41.11 -8.65
N HIS A 5 32.38 -42.27 -8.07
CA HIS A 5 33.12 -43.49 -7.66
C HIS A 5 34.66 -43.59 -7.42
N HIS A 6 34.99 -44.52 -6.49
CA HIS A 6 36.21 -45.35 -6.36
C HIS A 6 37.52 -44.65 -5.91
N GLN A 7 38.47 -45.28 -5.19
CA GLN A 7 38.97 -46.68 -5.26
C GLN A 7 39.62 -47.19 -3.93
N VAL A 8 40.14 -48.42 -3.91
CA VAL A 8 40.75 -49.20 -2.79
C VAL A 8 42.14 -49.68 -3.31
N PRO A 9 43.30 -49.80 -2.56
CA PRO A 9 43.53 -50.92 -1.62
C PRO A 9 44.71 -50.93 -0.57
N SER A 10 44.42 -51.48 0.63
CA SER A 10 45.18 -52.57 1.31
C SER A 10 46.50 -52.40 2.12
N ARG A 11 46.66 -53.35 3.07
CA ARG A 11 47.88 -54.06 3.60
C ARG A 11 48.62 -53.61 4.89
N LYS A 12 48.45 -54.50 5.90
CA LYS A 12 49.43 -55.09 6.87
C LYS A 12 49.68 -54.46 8.26
N ARG A 13 49.80 -55.37 9.24
CA ARG A 13 50.19 -55.24 10.67
C ARG A 13 51.60 -54.63 10.84
N PRO A 14 51.94 -54.09 12.04
CA PRO A 14 52.65 -54.91 13.04
C PRO A 14 52.05 -54.84 14.47
N SER A 15 52.85 -55.14 15.50
CA SER A 15 52.45 -55.49 16.88
C SER A 15 53.46 -54.96 17.93
N ASN A 16 53.10 -55.01 19.23
CA ASN A 16 53.97 -54.87 20.43
C ASN A 16 54.52 -53.45 20.72
N SER A 17 54.89 -53.03 21.95
CA SER A 17 54.80 -53.60 23.33
C SER A 17 55.21 -52.56 24.43
N PHE A 18 55.22 -52.96 25.72
CA PHE A 18 55.93 -52.36 26.88
C PHE A 18 55.36 -51.07 27.54
N VAL A 19 55.50 -50.76 28.85
CA VAL A 19 56.10 -51.45 30.05
C VAL A 19 55.15 -51.32 31.29
N CYS A 20 55.38 -52.12 32.35
CA CYS A 20 54.83 -51.98 33.73
C CYS A 20 55.68 -50.99 34.60
N PRO A 21 55.41 -50.70 35.91
CA PRO A 21 55.61 -51.68 37.00
C PRO A 21 54.69 -51.59 38.25
N PHE A 22 54.71 -52.67 39.06
CA PHE A 22 54.28 -52.75 40.48
C PHE A 22 55.35 -53.55 41.27
N PRO A 23 55.53 -53.33 42.60
CA PRO A 23 56.33 -54.20 43.46
C PRO A 23 55.52 -55.29 44.20
N GLN A 24 56.22 -56.36 44.58
CA GLN A 24 55.81 -57.56 45.36
C GLN A 24 56.42 -57.47 46.81
N PRO A 25 56.28 -58.41 47.80
CA PRO A 25 56.52 -59.88 47.70
C PRO A 25 55.71 -60.77 48.74
N PRO A 26 56.15 -61.98 49.22
CA PRO A 26 55.48 -63.26 48.87
C PRO A 26 55.24 -64.26 50.09
N PRO A 27 55.49 -65.60 50.04
CA PRO A 27 54.70 -66.72 49.46
C PRO A 27 54.42 -67.93 50.42
N ASN A 28 53.78 -69.02 49.90
CA ASN A 28 53.93 -70.49 50.20
C ASN A 28 52.58 -71.24 50.45
N LYS A 29 52.42 -72.57 50.28
CA LYS A 29 52.86 -73.59 49.26
C LYS A 29 52.26 -75.00 49.60
N ILE A 30 51.98 -75.87 48.60
CA ILE A 30 51.93 -77.39 48.66
C ILE A 30 50.72 -78.04 49.42
N PRO A 31 50.11 -79.22 49.06
CA PRO A 31 49.92 -79.96 47.78
C PRO A 31 48.47 -80.60 47.59
N LYS A 32 48.34 -81.70 46.80
CA LYS A 32 47.18 -82.61 46.55
C LYS A 32 47.31 -83.95 47.37
N PRO A 33 46.64 -85.10 47.03
CA PRO A 33 45.21 -85.54 47.09
C PRO A 33 45.02 -86.89 47.90
N SER A 34 43.85 -87.57 47.87
CA SER A 34 43.68 -89.03 47.51
C SER A 34 42.31 -89.71 47.91
N ALA A 35 41.98 -90.82 47.23
CA ALA A 35 41.25 -92.06 47.63
C ALA A 35 39.77 -92.13 48.14
N ALA A 36 38.88 -92.60 47.24
CA ALA A 36 38.18 -93.93 47.23
C ALA A 36 37.18 -94.44 48.32
N ALA A 37 36.31 -95.37 47.87
CA ALA A 37 35.44 -96.34 48.58
C ALA A 37 34.30 -95.77 49.48
N THR A 38 32.97 -95.89 49.25
CA THR A 38 32.00 -96.88 48.71
C THR A 38 31.13 -97.53 49.80
N ALA A 39 29.79 -97.44 49.62
CA ALA A 39 28.75 -98.32 50.16
C ALA A 39 28.48 -98.27 51.70
N ASN A 40 27.26 -98.53 52.22
CA ASN A 40 25.98 -98.87 51.57
C ASN A 40 24.75 -98.48 52.43
N THR A 41 23.55 -98.47 51.81
CA THR A 41 22.18 -98.75 52.35
C THR A 41 21.84 -98.40 53.82
N ASP A 42 20.76 -97.67 54.10
CA ASP A 42 19.40 -98.26 54.01
C ASP A 42 18.24 -97.25 53.77
N VAL A 43 16.99 -97.76 53.70
CA VAL A 43 15.79 -97.07 53.16
C VAL A 43 14.71 -96.76 54.27
N PRO A 44 13.45 -96.32 54.04
CA PRO A 44 12.98 -95.05 54.63
C PRO A 44 11.71 -95.12 55.52
N PRO A 45 11.30 -93.98 56.14
CA PRO A 45 9.92 -93.74 56.61
C PRO A 45 9.04 -92.94 55.60
N PRO A 46 7.71 -92.95 55.77
CA PRO A 46 6.72 -92.38 54.82
C PRO A 46 6.45 -90.85 55.01
N PRO A 47 5.69 -90.19 54.09
CA PRO A 47 5.76 -88.73 53.90
C PRO A 47 4.90 -87.90 54.86
N GLN A 48 5.33 -86.66 55.10
CA GLN A 48 4.55 -85.59 55.73
C GLN A 48 4.01 -84.62 54.68
N THR A 49 2.81 -84.08 54.90
CA THR A 49 2.19 -83.08 54.02
C THR A 49 2.88 -81.71 54.20
N LEU A 50 3.74 -81.36 53.23
CA LEU A 50 4.40 -80.05 53.13
C LEU A 50 3.37 -78.90 53.09
N ALA A 51 3.68 -77.77 53.73
CA ALA A 51 2.83 -76.58 53.68
C ALA A 51 2.80 -75.98 52.26
N PRO A 52 1.79 -75.16 51.89
CA PRO A 52 1.65 -74.62 50.53
C PRO A 52 2.89 -73.86 50.04
N ILE A 53 3.55 -73.11 50.93
CA ILE A 53 4.78 -72.38 50.63
C ILE A 53 5.96 -73.34 50.43
N ASP A 54 6.08 -74.40 51.24
CA ASP A 54 7.13 -75.40 51.10
C ASP A 54 6.99 -76.19 49.79
N LYS A 55 5.76 -76.45 49.34
CA LYS A 55 5.48 -77.04 48.02
C LYS A 55 5.98 -76.15 46.88
N VAL A 56 5.73 -74.85 46.93
CA VAL A 56 6.24 -73.88 45.95
C VAL A 56 7.77 -73.81 45.98
N ALA A 57 8.37 -73.79 47.17
CA ALA A 57 9.82 -73.84 47.34
C ALA A 57 10.41 -75.14 46.75
N ALA A 58 9.76 -76.29 46.94
CA ALA A 58 10.18 -77.57 46.39
C ALA A 58 10.08 -77.63 44.85
N VAL A 59 8.99 -77.12 44.26
CA VAL A 59 8.81 -77.03 42.79
C VAL A 59 9.87 -76.13 42.15
N LEU A 60 10.18 -74.98 42.77
CA LEU A 60 11.23 -74.08 42.30
C LEU A 60 12.64 -74.68 42.50
N ALA A 61 12.89 -75.36 43.62
CA ALA A 61 14.16 -76.01 43.90
C ALA A 61 14.44 -77.19 42.95
N GLY A 62 13.41 -77.96 42.57
CA GLY A 62 13.50 -79.00 41.54
C GLY A 62 13.93 -78.48 40.16
N ALA A 63 13.73 -77.18 39.92
CA ALA A 63 14.16 -76.47 38.71
C ALA A 63 15.45 -75.63 38.90
N GLY A 64 16.10 -75.71 40.07
CA GLY A 64 17.34 -74.99 40.39
C GLY A 64 17.17 -73.52 40.80
N CYS A 65 15.96 -73.09 41.20
CA CYS A 65 15.72 -71.78 41.79
C CYS A 65 15.54 -71.89 43.31
N THR A 66 16.11 -70.96 44.09
CA THR A 66 16.00 -71.00 45.57
C THR A 66 15.55 -69.67 46.18
N LEU A 67 14.58 -69.75 47.09
CA LEU A 67 13.97 -68.61 47.81
C LEU A 67 14.70 -68.25 49.13
N ILE A 68 15.82 -68.93 49.42
CA ILE A 68 16.41 -69.08 50.75
C ILE A 68 17.21 -67.83 51.22
N ASN A 69 17.43 -66.84 50.35
CA ASN A 69 18.13 -65.60 50.71
C ASN A 69 17.23 -64.67 51.56
N PRO A 70 17.55 -64.43 52.86
CA PRO A 70 16.68 -63.63 53.74
C PRO A 70 16.76 -62.12 53.48
N SER A 71 17.76 -61.64 52.73
CA SER A 71 18.04 -60.19 52.57
C SER A 71 18.25 -59.76 51.12
N GLY A 72 17.90 -60.61 50.13
CA GLY A 72 18.12 -60.32 48.72
C GLY A 72 17.23 -61.15 47.78
N PRO A 73 17.33 -60.93 46.46
CA PRO A 73 16.48 -61.60 45.48
C PRO A 73 16.71 -63.12 45.42
N PRO A 74 15.71 -63.91 44.99
CA PRO A 74 15.86 -65.35 44.74
C PRO A 74 16.97 -65.66 43.75
N CYS A 75 17.72 -66.74 44.01
CA CYS A 75 18.76 -67.19 43.11
C CYS A 75 18.12 -67.93 41.91
N LEU A 76 18.33 -67.40 40.71
CA LEU A 76 17.90 -68.03 39.44
C LEU A 76 18.98 -68.99 38.89
N PRO A 77 18.59 -70.08 38.22
CA PRO A 77 19.54 -71.03 37.61
C PRO A 77 20.32 -70.41 36.44
N SER A 78 21.43 -71.05 36.06
CA SER A 78 22.38 -70.55 35.05
C SER A 78 21.75 -70.25 33.68
N GLU A 79 20.67 -70.95 33.32
CA GLU A 79 19.89 -70.77 32.09
C GLU A 79 18.39 -70.67 32.44
N PRO A 80 17.77 -69.48 32.43
CA PRO A 80 16.36 -69.32 32.81
C PRO A 80 15.40 -70.07 31.86
N HIS A 81 15.79 -70.32 30.61
CA HIS A 81 14.99 -71.13 29.67
C HIS A 81 14.76 -72.57 30.15
N LYS A 82 15.70 -73.17 30.90
CA LYS A 82 15.52 -74.51 31.48
C LYS A 82 14.46 -74.51 32.59
N LEU A 83 14.45 -73.45 33.41
CA LEU A 83 13.41 -73.21 34.43
C LEU A 83 12.03 -73.02 33.77
N ARG A 84 11.93 -72.18 32.72
CA ARG A 84 10.69 -71.98 31.95
C ARG A 84 10.17 -73.30 31.36
N GLN A 85 11.04 -74.08 30.70
CA GLN A 85 10.66 -75.37 30.08
C GLN A 85 10.25 -76.43 31.10
N TYR A 86 10.95 -76.54 32.24
CA TYR A 86 10.61 -77.47 33.31
C TYR A 86 9.23 -77.15 33.89
N LEU A 87 8.97 -75.90 34.25
CA LEU A 87 7.67 -75.48 34.79
C LEU A 87 6.55 -75.67 33.76
N GLN A 88 6.80 -75.35 32.49
CA GLN A 88 5.82 -75.56 31.42
C GLN A 88 5.47 -77.05 31.24
N SER A 89 6.44 -77.97 31.27
CA SER A 89 6.14 -79.41 31.14
C SER A 89 5.44 -79.97 32.39
N LEU A 90 5.83 -79.51 33.58
CA LEU A 90 5.21 -79.90 34.85
C LEU A 90 3.73 -79.51 34.93
N PHE A 91 3.41 -78.23 34.72
CA PHE A 91 2.02 -77.73 34.77
C PHE A 91 1.15 -78.19 33.58
N SER A 92 1.76 -78.68 32.49
CA SER A 92 1.03 -79.32 31.38
C SER A 92 0.64 -80.78 31.68
N ALA A 93 1.35 -81.43 32.61
CA ALA A 93 1.08 -82.82 33.00
C ALA A 93 0.19 -82.92 34.26
N ASP A 94 0.29 -81.95 35.17
CA ASP A 94 -0.39 -81.98 36.47
C ASP A 94 -1.18 -80.69 36.75
N SER A 95 -2.50 -80.77 36.56
CA SER A 95 -3.44 -79.66 36.76
C SER A 95 -3.67 -79.29 38.24
N PRO A 96 -3.89 -80.22 39.19
CA PRO A 96 -3.98 -79.83 40.60
C PRO A 96 -2.67 -79.21 41.10
N LEU A 97 -1.49 -79.68 40.68
CA LEU A 97 -0.20 -79.09 41.06
C LEU A 97 -0.06 -77.63 40.59
N ARG A 98 -0.59 -77.25 39.41
CA ARG A 98 -0.71 -75.82 39.02
C ARG A 98 -1.51 -75.02 40.05
N SER A 99 -2.65 -75.53 40.51
CA SER A 99 -3.51 -74.81 41.47
C SER A 99 -2.89 -74.73 42.87
N GLU A 100 -2.19 -75.77 43.33
CA GLU A 100 -1.42 -75.73 44.57
C GLU A 100 -0.23 -74.77 44.49
N PHE A 101 0.45 -74.70 43.34
CA PHE A 101 1.55 -73.77 43.12
C PHE A 101 1.08 -72.32 43.15
N LEU A 102 -0.02 -71.99 42.46
CA LEU A 102 -0.55 -70.62 42.43
C LEU A 102 -1.06 -70.15 43.80
N SER A 103 -1.78 -71.00 44.53
CA SER A 103 -2.26 -70.68 45.88
C SER A 103 -1.14 -70.59 46.92
N GLY A 104 -0.12 -71.45 46.83
CA GLY A 104 1.10 -71.35 47.63
C GLY A 104 1.93 -70.12 47.30
N PHE A 105 1.95 -69.68 46.04
CA PHE A 105 2.69 -68.49 45.59
C PHE A 105 1.99 -67.20 46.03
N ALA A 106 0.66 -67.12 45.92
CA ALA A 106 -0.15 -66.05 46.52
C ALA A 106 0.15 -65.91 48.03
N SER A 107 0.05 -67.01 48.77
CA SER A 107 0.37 -67.08 50.20
C SER A 107 1.81 -66.67 50.53
N TYR A 108 2.74 -66.79 49.58
CA TYR A 108 4.13 -66.37 49.76
C TYR A 108 4.33 -64.88 49.52
N ILE A 109 3.62 -64.27 48.55
CA ILE A 109 3.74 -62.83 48.23
C ILE A 109 2.86 -61.92 49.09
N ASP A 110 1.96 -62.47 49.93
CA ASP A 110 1.23 -61.69 50.95
C ASP A 110 2.17 -60.96 51.94
N SER A 111 3.42 -61.41 52.08
CA SER A 111 4.47 -60.67 52.76
C SER A 111 5.12 -59.66 51.80
N SER A 112 5.07 -58.36 52.15
CA SER A 112 5.64 -57.28 51.33
C SER A 112 7.13 -57.46 51.06
N ASP A 113 7.91 -57.96 52.03
CA ASP A 113 9.34 -58.28 51.84
C ASP A 113 9.55 -59.46 50.89
N HIS A 114 8.59 -60.39 50.80
CA HIS A 114 8.65 -61.51 49.88
C HIS A 114 8.32 -61.04 48.46
N LEU A 115 7.23 -60.29 48.28
CA LEU A 115 6.87 -59.69 47.00
C LEU A 115 8.02 -58.84 46.44
N ARG A 116 8.58 -57.93 47.26
CA ARG A 116 9.74 -57.12 46.88
C ARG A 116 10.95 -57.97 46.47
N ARG A 117 11.32 -59.02 47.22
CA ARG A 117 12.43 -59.91 46.85
C ARG A 117 12.22 -60.60 45.50
N VAL A 118 11.01 -61.10 45.19
CA VAL A 118 10.72 -61.84 43.95
C VAL A 118 10.67 -60.91 42.72
N LEU A 119 10.30 -59.63 42.92
CA LEU A 119 10.28 -58.59 41.88
C LEU A 119 11.67 -58.03 41.52
N LEU A 120 12.63 -58.06 42.45
CA LEU A 120 13.98 -57.56 42.23
C LEU A 120 14.80 -58.48 41.28
N PRO A 121 15.71 -57.91 40.47
CA PRO A 121 16.54 -58.69 39.53
C PRO A 121 17.61 -59.50 40.27
N SER A 122 17.82 -60.75 39.86
CA SER A 122 18.83 -61.63 40.49
C SER A 122 20.25 -61.13 40.25
N ASN A 123 20.95 -60.67 41.29
CA ASN A 123 22.33 -60.20 41.18
C ASN A 123 23.27 -61.31 40.67
N ARG A 124 24.10 -61.02 39.66
CA ARG A 124 25.14 -61.93 39.15
C ARG A 124 26.53 -61.29 39.30
N GLU A 125 27.38 -61.92 40.11
CA GLU A 125 28.80 -61.59 40.19
C GLU A 125 29.57 -62.21 39.00
N SER A 126 29.43 -61.62 37.80
CA SER A 126 30.28 -61.93 36.66
C SER A 126 30.29 -60.81 35.63
N TYR A 127 31.48 -60.48 35.10
CA TYR A 127 31.69 -59.43 34.12
C TYR A 127 31.07 -59.79 32.75
N GLY A 128 29.80 -59.42 32.54
CA GLY A 128 29.12 -59.56 31.25
C GLY A 128 27.74 -58.89 31.25
N SER A 129 27.51 -57.97 30.31
CA SER A 129 26.28 -57.15 30.25
C SER A 129 25.08 -57.91 29.67
N ALA A 130 24.54 -58.85 30.45
CA ALA A 130 23.20 -59.40 30.26
C ALA A 130 22.29 -58.89 31.38
N ARG A 131 21.08 -58.39 31.05
CA ARG A 131 20.10 -57.94 32.05
C ARG A 131 19.72 -59.15 32.93
N SER A 132 19.83 -59.00 34.25
CA SER A 132 19.33 -59.96 35.21
C SER A 132 17.81 -59.91 35.27
N GLU A 133 17.15 -61.04 34.99
CA GLU A 133 15.70 -61.17 35.18
C GLU A 133 15.37 -61.29 36.69
N SER A 134 14.14 -60.90 37.05
CA SER A 134 13.55 -61.20 38.36
C SER A 134 12.90 -62.59 38.34
N LEU A 135 12.56 -63.15 39.51
CA LEU A 135 11.81 -64.41 39.54
C LEU A 135 10.39 -64.23 38.99
N VAL A 136 9.72 -63.10 39.26
CA VAL A 136 8.42 -62.80 38.64
C VAL A 136 8.51 -62.82 37.11
N ARG A 137 9.51 -62.16 36.51
CA ARG A 137 9.62 -62.07 35.05
C ARG A 137 9.88 -63.43 34.40
N VAL A 138 10.64 -64.33 35.04
CA VAL A 138 10.80 -65.69 34.53
C VAL A 138 9.50 -66.49 34.60
N LEU A 139 8.71 -66.33 35.68
CA LEU A 139 7.42 -67.01 35.85
C LEU A 139 6.34 -66.48 34.90
N LEU A 140 6.30 -65.17 34.65
CA LEU A 140 5.44 -64.54 33.62
C LEU A 140 5.72 -65.02 32.20
N LEU A 141 6.83 -65.72 31.96
CA LEU A 141 7.21 -66.28 30.66
C LEU A 141 6.99 -67.80 30.60
N VAL A 142 6.15 -68.34 31.50
CA VAL A 142 5.60 -69.70 31.47
C VAL A 142 4.10 -69.61 31.10
N PRO A 143 3.67 -70.08 29.90
CA PRO A 143 2.32 -69.82 29.40
C PRO A 143 1.18 -70.28 30.32
N MET A 144 1.35 -71.43 30.97
CA MET A 144 0.29 -72.07 31.77
C MET A 144 -0.06 -71.36 33.08
N ILE A 145 0.71 -70.35 33.50
CA ILE A 145 0.49 -69.58 34.74
C ILE A 145 0.51 -68.05 34.53
N GLN A 146 0.73 -67.59 33.29
CA GLN A 146 0.96 -66.17 33.01
C GLN A 146 -0.23 -65.29 33.43
N LEU A 147 -1.45 -65.64 33.00
CA LEU A 147 -2.65 -64.85 33.30
C LEU A 147 -2.96 -64.83 34.81
N ASP A 148 -2.85 -65.99 35.48
CA ASP A 148 -3.11 -66.10 36.92
C ASP A 148 -2.14 -65.20 37.71
N LEU A 149 -0.85 -65.18 37.32
CA LEU A 149 0.16 -64.32 37.93
C LEU A 149 -0.04 -62.83 37.57
N GLN A 150 -0.46 -62.52 36.35
CA GLN A 150 -0.78 -61.15 35.94
C GLN A 150 -1.91 -60.56 36.78
N ILE A 151 -3.01 -61.30 36.93
CA ILE A 151 -4.15 -60.89 37.77
C ILE A 151 -3.70 -60.74 39.23
N MET A 152 -3.02 -61.75 39.79
CA MET A 152 -2.53 -61.73 41.17
C MET A 152 -1.61 -60.54 41.49
N LEU A 153 -0.74 -60.15 40.55
CA LEU A 153 0.15 -58.99 40.70
C LEU A 153 -0.59 -57.66 40.55
N LEU A 154 -1.62 -57.60 39.70
CA LEU A 154 -2.49 -56.42 39.56
C LEU A 154 -3.39 -56.23 40.80
N GLU A 155 -3.89 -57.31 41.38
CA GLU A 155 -4.69 -57.30 42.62
C GLU A 155 -3.87 -56.89 43.85
N LYS A 156 -2.53 -57.06 43.80
CA LYS A 156 -1.59 -56.53 44.80
C LYS A 156 -1.11 -55.10 44.54
N LEU A 157 -1.49 -54.45 43.43
CA LEU A 157 -1.07 -53.07 43.16
C LEU A 157 -1.74 -52.02 44.08
N PRO A 158 -3.05 -52.12 44.41
CA PRO A 158 -3.73 -51.14 45.27
C PRO A 158 -3.18 -51.07 46.71
N ASP A 159 -2.65 -52.18 47.23
CA ASP A 159 -2.01 -52.27 48.56
C ASP A 159 -0.84 -51.27 48.76
N TYR A 160 -0.31 -50.70 47.66
CA TYR A 160 0.83 -49.79 47.65
C TYR A 160 0.50 -48.36 47.18
N PHE A 161 -0.78 -47.98 47.09
CA PHE A 161 -1.19 -46.65 46.63
C PHE A 161 -0.90 -45.52 47.65
N ASP A 162 -0.90 -45.81 48.95
CA ASP A 162 -0.76 -44.80 50.03
C ASP A 162 0.71 -44.44 50.39
N VAL A 163 1.69 -44.87 49.59
CA VAL A 163 3.12 -44.58 49.82
C VAL A 163 3.45 -43.14 49.40
N ASP A 164 3.08 -42.17 50.25
CA ASP A 164 3.19 -40.73 49.98
C ASP A 164 4.63 -40.26 49.66
N PRO A 165 4.91 -39.80 48.42
CA PRO A 165 6.22 -39.24 48.05
C PRO A 165 6.53 -37.88 48.73
N GLY A 166 5.55 -37.27 49.41
CA GLY A 166 5.61 -35.92 49.98
C GLY A 166 6.15 -35.82 51.42
N GLY A 167 6.57 -36.93 52.03
CA GLY A 167 6.93 -37.10 53.46
C GLY A 167 8.12 -36.32 54.06
N GLY A 168 8.39 -35.09 53.59
CA GLY A 168 9.00 -34.01 54.36
C GLY A 168 10.39 -34.21 55.00
N PHE A 169 11.46 -34.06 54.21
CA PHE A 169 12.57 -33.12 54.52
C PHE A 169 13.42 -32.89 53.27
N GLY A 170 13.73 -31.62 52.96
CA GLY A 170 14.25 -31.25 51.64
C GLY A 170 15.77 -31.34 51.48
N LEU A 171 16.28 -32.44 50.89
CA LEU A 171 17.51 -32.41 50.07
C LEU A 171 17.61 -33.60 49.10
N LEU A 172 17.70 -33.31 47.80
CA LEU A 172 18.25 -34.14 46.71
C LEU A 172 18.34 -35.68 46.91
N SER A 173 17.20 -36.38 46.92
CA SER A 173 17.19 -37.83 46.67
C SER A 173 15.94 -38.26 45.92
N SER A 174 16.11 -38.80 44.72
CA SER A 174 15.10 -39.65 44.08
C SER A 174 14.88 -40.89 44.95
N SER A 175 13.61 -41.24 45.23
CA SER A 175 13.25 -42.57 45.76
C SER A 175 13.93 -43.65 44.92
N ARG A 176 14.52 -44.67 45.54
CA ARG A 176 15.21 -45.71 44.77
C ARG A 176 14.17 -46.55 44.04
N LEU A 177 14.43 -46.86 42.77
CA LEU A 177 13.55 -47.74 41.98
C LEU A 177 13.37 -49.15 42.62
N GLU A 178 14.26 -49.51 43.54
CA GLU A 178 14.27 -50.75 44.33
C GLU A 178 13.33 -50.71 45.55
N GLU A 179 12.84 -49.54 45.95
CA GLU A 179 12.00 -49.29 47.15
C GLU A 179 10.52 -49.12 46.79
N ASP A 180 10.22 -48.66 45.57
CA ASP A 180 8.87 -48.48 45.04
C ASP A 180 8.28 -49.80 44.52
N VAL A 181 7.53 -50.51 45.38
CA VAL A 181 6.95 -51.82 45.04
C VAL A 181 5.94 -51.73 43.89
N ALA A 182 5.17 -50.63 43.79
CA ALA A 182 4.21 -50.44 42.71
C ALA A 182 4.92 -50.32 41.34
N ARG A 183 5.99 -49.51 41.25
CA ARG A 183 6.84 -49.47 40.06
C ARG A 183 7.54 -50.81 39.79
N LEU A 184 7.98 -51.51 40.82
CA LEU A 184 8.59 -52.84 40.65
C LEU A 184 7.61 -53.84 40.05
N ILE A 185 6.32 -53.82 40.40
CA ILE A 185 5.26 -54.63 39.77
C ILE A 185 5.10 -54.23 38.30
N LEU A 186 4.90 -52.94 38.00
CA LEU A 186 4.67 -52.46 36.63
C LEU A 186 5.83 -52.78 35.67
N ASN A 187 7.08 -52.73 36.14
CA ASN A 187 8.26 -53.07 35.35
C ASN A 187 8.33 -54.56 34.94
N GLN A 188 7.60 -55.47 35.60
CA GLN A 188 7.59 -56.88 35.19
C GLN A 188 6.82 -57.08 33.88
N PHE A 189 5.79 -56.26 33.62
CA PHE A 189 4.92 -56.38 32.44
C PHE A 189 5.48 -55.71 31.18
N ARG A 190 6.35 -54.69 31.31
CA ARG A 190 6.98 -54.01 30.17
C ARG A 190 7.83 -55.00 29.34
N TRP A 191 7.62 -55.05 28.03
CA TRP A 191 8.35 -55.86 27.03
C TRP A 191 8.36 -57.39 27.30
N LEU A 192 7.22 -58.00 27.60
CA LEU A 192 7.10 -59.46 27.67
C LEU A 192 7.20 -60.12 26.27
N ASP A 193 7.78 -61.32 26.20
CA ASP A 193 8.01 -62.04 24.92
C ASP A 193 6.68 -62.40 24.19
N PHE A 194 5.61 -62.62 24.95
CA PHE A 194 4.25 -62.92 24.47
C PHE A 194 3.21 -62.68 25.57
N LEU A 195 1.94 -62.52 25.18
CA LEU A 195 0.77 -62.52 26.06
C LEU A 195 -0.17 -63.67 25.67
N VAL A 196 -0.58 -64.50 26.62
CA VAL A 196 -1.46 -65.67 26.40
C VAL A 196 -2.92 -65.26 26.23
N ASP A 197 -3.43 -64.49 27.20
CA ASP A 197 -4.74 -63.84 27.11
C ASP A 197 -4.55 -62.34 27.34
N SER A 198 -4.33 -61.62 26.25
CA SER A 198 -4.26 -60.16 26.27
C SER A 198 -5.62 -59.52 26.56
N GLY A 199 -6.74 -60.23 26.40
CA GLY A 199 -8.09 -59.74 26.67
C GLY A 199 -8.31 -59.56 28.16
N ALA A 200 -8.33 -60.66 28.89
CA ALA A 200 -8.53 -60.68 30.34
C ALA A 200 -7.44 -59.87 31.09
N PHE A 201 -6.18 -59.92 30.63
CA PHE A 201 -5.11 -59.09 31.20
C PHE A 201 -5.35 -57.59 30.98
N THR A 202 -5.79 -57.19 29.78
CA THR A 202 -6.12 -55.78 29.51
C THR A 202 -7.29 -55.33 30.38
N GLU A 203 -8.38 -56.10 30.42
CA GLU A 203 -9.56 -55.77 31.25
C GLU A 203 -9.18 -55.58 32.73
N LYS A 204 -8.38 -56.47 33.32
CA LYS A 204 -7.91 -56.33 34.70
C LYS A 204 -6.95 -55.15 34.91
N LEU A 205 -6.08 -54.86 33.95
CA LEU A 205 -5.19 -53.69 33.98
C LEU A 205 -6.00 -52.37 33.91
N LEU A 206 -7.07 -52.35 33.11
CA LEU A 206 -7.96 -51.20 32.97
C LEU A 206 -8.84 -50.98 34.22
N GLU A 207 -9.31 -52.05 34.89
CA GLU A 207 -9.95 -51.96 36.22
C GLU A 207 -9.02 -51.25 37.21
N VAL A 208 -7.78 -51.74 37.36
CA VAL A 208 -6.81 -51.17 38.31
C VAL A 208 -6.41 -49.74 37.93
N LEU A 209 -6.31 -49.42 36.63
CA LEU A 209 -5.99 -48.07 36.16
C LEU A 209 -7.07 -47.03 36.55
N SER A 210 -8.33 -47.44 36.72
CA SER A 210 -9.42 -46.55 37.14
C SER A 210 -9.27 -46.04 38.58
N ILE A 211 -8.65 -46.85 39.47
CA ILE A 211 -8.44 -46.55 40.89
C ILE A 211 -7.01 -46.05 41.22
N CYS A 212 -6.10 -46.05 40.24
CA CYS A 212 -4.71 -45.63 40.43
C CYS A 212 -4.54 -44.14 40.83
N PRO A 213 -3.69 -43.83 41.83
CA PRO A 213 -3.24 -42.46 42.11
C PRO A 213 -2.63 -41.78 40.88
N LEU A 214 -2.83 -40.47 40.75
CA LEU A 214 -2.48 -39.68 39.55
C LEU A 214 -1.05 -39.93 39.02
N HIS A 215 -0.06 -40.14 39.90
CA HIS A 215 1.33 -40.36 39.51
C HIS A 215 1.55 -41.75 38.89
N LEU A 216 0.97 -42.81 39.46
CA LEU A 216 0.96 -44.16 38.87
C LEU A 216 0.09 -44.20 37.61
N LYS A 217 -1.08 -43.55 37.62
CA LYS A 217 -2.00 -43.42 36.48
C LYS A 217 -1.27 -42.88 35.24
N LYS A 218 -0.47 -41.82 35.40
CA LYS A 218 0.39 -41.25 34.33
C LYS A 218 1.49 -42.20 33.86
N GLU A 219 2.17 -42.90 34.77
CA GLU A 219 3.26 -43.82 34.41
C GLU A 219 2.75 -45.10 33.73
N ILE A 220 1.61 -45.65 34.17
CA ILE A 220 0.97 -46.81 33.54
C ILE A 220 0.55 -46.44 32.12
N ILE A 221 -0.15 -45.31 31.92
CA ILE A 221 -0.59 -44.85 30.60
C ILE A 221 0.59 -44.71 29.63
N GLY A 222 1.69 -44.06 30.03
CA GLY A 222 2.90 -43.97 29.21
C GLY A 222 3.57 -45.33 28.93
N SER A 223 3.31 -46.34 29.76
CA SER A 223 3.83 -47.71 29.61
C SER A 223 2.93 -48.65 28.81
N LEU A 224 1.67 -48.29 28.52
CA LEU A 224 0.71 -49.18 27.84
C LEU A 224 1.23 -49.78 26.52
N PRO A 225 1.94 -49.03 25.63
CA PRO A 225 2.52 -49.59 24.42
C PRO A 225 3.59 -50.65 24.69
N GLU A 226 4.32 -50.55 25.82
CA GLU A 226 5.33 -51.54 26.23
C GLU A 226 4.71 -52.77 26.92
N ILE A 227 3.52 -52.63 27.50
CA ILE A 227 2.85 -53.67 28.31
C ILE A 227 1.94 -54.55 27.44
N ILE A 228 1.18 -53.95 26.53
CA ILE A 228 0.16 -54.65 25.71
C ILE A 228 0.65 -54.85 24.26
N GLY A 229 1.60 -54.04 23.79
CA GLY A 229 2.16 -54.13 22.45
C GLY A 229 1.16 -53.72 21.37
N ASN A 230 0.96 -54.61 20.38
CA ASN A 230 0.02 -54.39 19.27
C ASN A 230 -1.34 -55.07 19.47
N HIS A 231 -1.60 -55.63 20.66
CA HIS A 231 -2.83 -56.37 20.95
C HIS A 231 -3.88 -55.44 21.59
N ASN A 232 -5.16 -55.66 21.29
CA ASN A 232 -6.31 -54.99 21.93
C ASN A 232 -6.28 -53.45 21.94
N ASN A 233 -5.56 -52.82 21.00
CA ASN A 233 -5.48 -51.37 20.83
C ASN A 233 -6.86 -50.67 20.80
N LYS A 234 -7.90 -51.36 20.30
CA LYS A 234 -9.29 -50.88 20.37
C LYS A 234 -9.76 -50.64 21.82
N ASN A 235 -9.64 -51.64 22.68
CA ASN A 235 -10.10 -51.58 24.08
C ASN A 235 -9.32 -50.49 24.85
N VAL A 236 -8.03 -50.34 24.56
CA VAL A 236 -7.18 -49.27 25.12
C VAL A 236 -7.70 -47.89 24.70
N VAL A 237 -7.99 -47.67 23.41
CA VAL A 237 -8.56 -46.41 22.92
C VAL A 237 -9.97 -46.15 23.50
N GLU A 238 -10.79 -47.19 23.66
CA GLU A 238 -12.15 -47.07 24.22
C GLU A 238 -12.18 -46.74 25.72
N LEU A 239 -11.15 -47.09 26.50
CA LEU A 239 -11.05 -46.67 27.90
C LEU A 239 -10.27 -45.35 28.12
N LEU A 240 -9.25 -45.06 27.31
CA LEU A 240 -8.55 -43.78 27.40
C LEU A 240 -9.44 -42.59 26.98
N GLU A 241 -10.47 -42.82 26.16
CA GLU A 241 -11.43 -41.80 25.71
C GLU A 241 -12.23 -41.12 26.85
N PRO A 242 -12.96 -41.83 27.74
CA PRO A 242 -13.65 -41.22 28.87
C PRO A 242 -12.68 -40.62 29.90
N MET A 243 -11.58 -41.30 30.22
CA MET A 243 -10.59 -40.81 31.20
C MET A 243 -10.00 -39.45 30.81
N LEU A 244 -9.84 -39.20 29.51
CA LEU A 244 -9.35 -37.92 28.96
C LEU A 244 -10.39 -36.79 29.06
N GLN A 245 -11.67 -37.11 29.29
CA GLN A 245 -12.71 -36.12 29.58
C GLN A 245 -12.80 -35.80 31.09
N GLU A 246 -12.35 -36.71 31.94
CA GLU A 246 -12.34 -36.57 33.40
C GLU A 246 -11.11 -35.83 33.94
N ASP A 247 -9.89 -36.20 33.48
CA ASP A 247 -8.62 -35.65 33.96
C ASP A 247 -7.85 -34.90 32.85
N SER A 248 -7.74 -33.56 32.92
CA SER A 248 -6.84 -32.82 32.01
C SER A 248 -5.35 -33.14 32.25
N ASP A 249 -5.03 -33.67 33.43
CA ASP A 249 -3.66 -33.99 33.85
C ASP A 249 -3.03 -35.18 33.12
N ILE A 250 -3.83 -36.12 32.61
CA ILE A 250 -3.32 -37.29 31.88
C ILE A 250 -3.14 -37.05 30.38
N ILE A 251 -3.52 -35.87 29.85
CA ILE A 251 -3.50 -35.58 28.41
C ILE A 251 -2.13 -35.86 27.78
N VAL A 252 -1.02 -35.41 28.38
CA VAL A 252 0.31 -35.56 27.77
C VAL A 252 0.75 -37.04 27.70
N PRO A 253 0.68 -37.85 28.79
CA PRO A 253 0.87 -39.30 28.70
C PRO A 253 -0.05 -40.03 27.72
N VAL A 254 -1.33 -39.64 27.62
CA VAL A 254 -2.28 -40.26 26.67
C VAL A 254 -1.88 -39.96 25.21
N LEU A 255 -1.45 -38.73 24.90
CA LEU A 255 -0.97 -38.37 23.56
C LEU A 255 0.34 -39.08 23.19
N ASP A 256 1.24 -39.30 24.15
CA ASP A 256 2.47 -40.07 23.93
C ASP A 256 2.16 -41.56 23.73
N CYS A 257 1.25 -42.14 24.53
CA CYS A 257 0.72 -43.49 24.28
C CYS A 257 0.11 -43.60 22.88
N PHE A 258 -0.77 -42.69 22.47
CA PHE A 258 -1.36 -42.61 21.12
C PHE A 258 -0.34 -42.30 20.00
N SER A 259 0.89 -41.86 20.32
CA SER A 259 1.97 -41.68 19.35
C SER A 259 2.76 -42.98 19.11
N ASN A 260 2.76 -43.89 20.09
CA ASN A 260 3.56 -45.11 20.09
C ASN A 260 2.73 -46.39 19.84
N LEU A 261 1.40 -46.34 19.91
CA LEU A 261 0.51 -47.43 19.51
C LEU A 261 0.38 -47.55 17.98
N ASN A 262 0.47 -48.78 17.45
CA ASN A 262 0.21 -49.08 16.05
C ASN A 262 -1.31 -49.22 15.78
N LEU A 263 -1.96 -48.12 15.44
CA LEU A 263 -3.40 -48.06 15.16
C LEU A 263 -3.73 -48.36 13.69
N ASP A 264 -4.94 -48.85 13.42
CA ASP A 264 -5.49 -48.89 12.06
C ASP A 264 -6.14 -47.54 11.67
N ASP A 265 -6.50 -47.38 10.40
CA ASP A 265 -7.06 -46.11 9.88
C ASP A 265 -8.33 -45.66 10.64
N GLN A 266 -9.12 -46.61 11.17
CA GLN A 266 -10.38 -46.33 11.87
C GLN A 266 -10.13 -45.86 13.31
N LEU A 267 -9.26 -46.56 14.04
CA LEU A 267 -8.85 -46.17 15.38
C LEU A 267 -8.01 -44.88 15.35
N GLN A 268 -7.21 -44.67 14.30
CA GLN A 268 -6.45 -43.42 14.13
C GLN A 268 -7.38 -42.22 13.92
N GLU A 269 -8.43 -42.32 13.09
CA GLU A 269 -9.44 -41.25 12.93
C GLU A 269 -10.25 -41.04 14.23
N LYS A 270 -10.54 -42.10 15.00
CA LYS A 270 -11.18 -41.98 16.32
C LYS A 270 -10.30 -41.23 17.31
N VAL A 271 -9.05 -41.67 17.51
CA VAL A 271 -8.04 -41.01 18.37
C VAL A 271 -7.79 -39.57 17.94
N PHE A 272 -7.72 -39.31 16.64
CA PHE A 272 -7.60 -37.97 16.09
C PHE A 272 -8.81 -37.08 16.42
N THR A 273 -10.03 -37.62 16.34
CA THR A 273 -11.27 -36.92 16.72
C THR A 273 -11.30 -36.61 18.23
N ILE A 274 -10.88 -37.57 19.07
CA ILE A 274 -10.70 -37.39 20.51
C ILE A 274 -9.70 -36.25 20.78
N ALA A 275 -8.52 -36.29 20.17
CA ALA A 275 -7.49 -35.25 20.34
C ALA A 275 -7.94 -33.86 19.83
N LEU A 276 -8.73 -33.78 18.75
CA LEU A 276 -9.33 -32.52 18.32
C LEU A 276 -10.35 -31.97 19.34
N SER A 277 -11.12 -32.83 20.00
CA SER A 277 -12.11 -32.38 21.01
C SER A 277 -11.43 -31.67 22.19
N GLN A 278 -10.23 -32.13 22.57
CA GLN A 278 -9.47 -31.59 23.69
C GLN A 278 -8.90 -30.18 23.46
N LEU A 279 -8.88 -29.68 22.21
CA LEU A 279 -8.54 -28.28 21.91
C LEU A 279 -9.46 -27.26 22.61
N ARG A 280 -10.63 -27.70 23.13
CA ARG A 280 -11.64 -26.87 23.80
C ARG A 280 -11.50 -26.82 25.31
N THR A 281 -10.84 -27.81 25.90
CA THR A 281 -10.84 -28.13 27.35
C THR A 281 -9.45 -28.05 27.98
N ILE A 282 -8.39 -28.13 27.18
CA ILE A 282 -7.01 -28.21 27.66
C ILE A 282 -6.48 -26.91 28.29
N ASP A 283 -5.73 -27.06 29.38
CA ASP A 283 -4.99 -25.98 30.02
C ASP A 283 -3.94 -25.36 29.08
N ALA A 284 -3.79 -24.03 29.12
CA ALA A 284 -2.93 -23.31 28.18
C ALA A 284 -1.47 -23.82 28.19
N GLU A 285 -0.93 -24.19 29.36
CA GLU A 285 0.43 -24.74 29.52
C GLU A 285 0.63 -26.08 28.78
N ARG A 286 -0.44 -26.85 28.58
CA ARG A 286 -0.44 -28.19 27.97
C ARG A 286 -0.74 -28.13 26.46
N MET A 287 -1.34 -27.03 26.00
CA MET A 287 -1.68 -26.77 24.60
C MET A 287 -0.50 -26.96 23.60
N PRO A 288 0.76 -26.57 23.89
CA PRO A 288 1.89 -26.81 22.98
C PRO A 288 2.09 -28.30 22.64
N TYR A 289 1.84 -29.21 23.59
CA TYR A 289 2.04 -30.64 23.40
C TYR A 289 0.92 -31.25 22.54
N LEU A 290 -0.34 -30.87 22.79
CA LEU A 290 -1.49 -31.28 21.97
C LEU A 290 -1.38 -30.79 20.52
N LEU A 291 -1.00 -29.52 20.33
CA LEU A 291 -0.77 -28.97 18.99
C LEU A 291 0.36 -29.72 18.27
N ARG A 292 1.47 -30.01 18.96
CA ARG A 292 2.59 -30.75 18.39
C ARG A 292 2.18 -32.17 17.97
N TYR A 293 1.39 -32.88 18.78
CA TYR A 293 0.81 -34.18 18.39
C TYR A 293 -0.05 -34.05 17.12
N LEU A 294 -1.08 -33.19 17.15
CA LEU A 294 -2.03 -33.05 16.04
C LEU A 294 -1.32 -32.69 14.72
N LEU A 295 -0.36 -31.78 14.75
CA LEU A 295 0.37 -31.33 13.56
C LEU A 295 1.37 -32.40 13.07
N LEU A 296 2.01 -33.16 13.97
CA LEU A 296 2.85 -34.31 13.60
C LEU A 296 2.02 -35.50 13.08
N SER A 297 0.76 -35.64 13.50
CA SER A 297 -0.22 -36.62 12.98
C SER A 297 -0.99 -36.14 11.73
N ALA A 298 -0.73 -34.92 11.25
CA ALA A 298 -1.42 -34.37 10.08
C ALA A 298 -1.11 -35.10 8.75
N THR A 299 -2.16 -35.48 8.02
CA THR A 299 -2.16 -36.06 6.67
C THR A 299 -2.89 -35.13 5.70
N VAL A 300 -2.87 -35.44 4.39
CA VAL A 300 -3.59 -34.63 3.38
C VAL A 300 -5.11 -34.63 3.61
N ALA A 301 -5.67 -35.70 4.17
CA ALA A 301 -7.11 -35.83 4.40
C ALA A 301 -7.59 -35.06 5.64
N ASN A 302 -6.80 -35.04 6.73
CA ASN A 302 -7.23 -34.44 8.00
C ASN A 302 -6.73 -32.99 8.21
N ALA A 303 -5.70 -32.53 7.49
CA ALA A 303 -5.05 -31.23 7.69
C ALA A 303 -6.04 -30.04 7.75
N GLY A 304 -7.02 -29.96 6.84
CA GLY A 304 -8.02 -28.88 6.85
C GLY A 304 -8.89 -28.85 8.12
N ARG A 305 -9.19 -30.01 8.73
CA ARG A 305 -9.91 -30.07 10.00
C ARG A 305 -9.05 -29.57 11.17
N ILE A 306 -7.74 -29.86 11.14
CA ILE A 306 -6.79 -29.40 12.16
C ILE A 306 -6.72 -27.86 12.15
N ILE A 307 -6.50 -27.26 10.98
CA ILE A 307 -6.37 -25.80 10.88
C ILE A 307 -7.68 -25.11 11.29
N SER A 308 -8.83 -25.61 10.84
CA SER A 308 -10.15 -25.11 11.25
C SER A 308 -10.33 -25.14 12.78
N GLN A 309 -10.07 -26.27 13.47
CA GLN A 309 -10.22 -26.34 14.93
C GLN A 309 -9.16 -25.52 15.68
N ILE A 310 -7.93 -25.40 15.17
CA ILE A 310 -6.93 -24.47 15.71
C ILE A 310 -7.43 -23.03 15.63
N ARG A 311 -7.97 -22.61 14.48
CA ARG A 311 -8.54 -21.26 14.28
C ARG A 311 -9.81 -21.03 15.08
N GLU A 312 -10.57 -22.06 15.42
CA GLU A 312 -11.74 -21.93 16.30
C GLU A 312 -11.33 -21.67 17.75
N HIS A 313 -10.46 -22.52 18.31
CA HIS A 313 -10.26 -22.63 19.77
C HIS A 313 -8.97 -21.97 20.31
N VAL A 314 -7.92 -21.80 19.50
CA VAL A 314 -6.71 -21.09 19.93
C VAL A 314 -6.95 -19.58 20.00
N LYS A 315 -6.92 -19.03 21.21
CA LYS A 315 -7.12 -17.60 21.50
C LYS A 315 -5.84 -16.97 22.04
N PHE A 316 -5.20 -16.13 21.23
CA PHE A 316 -4.15 -15.21 21.66
C PHE A 316 -4.81 -13.89 22.09
N VAL A 317 -5.03 -13.71 23.40
CA VAL A 317 -5.70 -12.53 23.96
C VAL A 317 -5.11 -12.18 25.33
N LYS A 318 -3.98 -11.46 25.36
CA LYS A 318 -3.68 -10.59 26.50
C LYS A 318 -4.49 -9.30 26.38
N VAL A 319 -5.50 -9.13 27.24
CA VAL A 319 -6.08 -7.81 27.49
C VAL A 319 -5.01 -6.96 28.17
N SER A 320 -4.47 -5.98 27.44
CA SER A 320 -3.41 -5.07 27.90
C SER A 320 -3.96 -4.05 28.91
N ASN A 321 -4.25 -4.51 30.13
CA ASN A 321 -4.56 -3.68 31.30
C ASN A 321 -3.31 -2.90 31.75
N ILE A 322 -2.96 -1.86 30.99
CA ILE A 322 -1.78 -0.98 31.17
C ILE A 322 -1.76 -0.26 32.55
N ARG A 323 -2.81 -0.36 33.36
CA ARG A 323 -3.01 0.41 34.60
C ARG A 323 -2.55 -0.25 35.90
N THR A 324 -2.06 -1.50 35.91
CA THR A 324 -1.78 -2.25 37.16
C THR A 324 -0.30 -2.62 37.41
N THR A 325 0.64 -2.30 36.53
CA THR A 325 2.00 -2.91 36.54
C THR A 325 3.14 -1.98 36.99
N GLN A 326 2.86 -0.84 37.66
CA GLN A 326 3.91 0.09 38.10
C GLN A 326 4.54 -0.20 39.47
N HIS A 327 4.01 -1.14 40.27
CA HIS A 327 4.34 -1.28 41.70
C HIS A 327 5.02 -2.59 42.15
N TYR A 328 5.79 -3.27 41.29
CA TYR A 328 6.66 -4.38 41.70
C TYR A 328 8.12 -4.27 41.20
N LYS A 329 8.87 -3.31 41.77
CA LYS A 329 10.34 -3.30 41.72
C LYS A 329 10.94 -3.95 42.97
N LEU A 330 11.11 -5.26 42.97
CA LEU A 330 11.94 -5.99 43.93
C LEU A 330 12.60 -7.20 43.25
N LYS A 331 13.82 -7.57 43.70
CA LYS A 331 14.70 -8.50 42.99
C LYS A 331 14.18 -9.95 43.02
N GLY A 332 13.86 -10.50 41.85
CA GLY A 332 13.70 -11.93 41.63
C GLY A 332 13.75 -12.26 40.13
N LYS A 333 14.48 -13.30 39.73
CA LYS A 333 14.42 -13.84 38.36
C LYS A 333 13.20 -14.75 38.22
N SER A 334 12.01 -14.16 38.11
CA SER A 334 10.85 -14.91 37.59
C SER A 334 11.08 -15.13 36.09
N VAL A 335 11.43 -16.36 35.69
CA VAL A 335 11.30 -16.76 34.29
C VAL A 335 9.81 -16.78 34.00
N VAL A 336 9.33 -15.79 33.25
CA VAL A 336 7.96 -15.78 32.77
C VAL A 336 7.88 -16.85 31.68
N ASN A 337 7.37 -18.02 32.04
CA ASN A 337 6.98 -19.05 31.09
C ASN A 337 5.82 -18.50 30.25
N ASN A 338 6.14 -17.73 29.22
CA ASN A 338 5.17 -17.04 28.39
C ASN A 338 4.51 -18.08 27.48
N VAL A 339 3.42 -18.69 27.96
CA VAL A 339 2.74 -19.85 27.36
C VAL A 339 2.42 -19.63 25.88
N GLU A 340 2.05 -18.40 25.49
CA GLU A 340 1.82 -18.00 24.10
C GLU A 340 3.06 -18.20 23.20
N ALA A 341 4.28 -18.01 23.72
CA ALA A 341 5.52 -18.28 23.01
C ALA A 341 5.71 -19.78 22.76
N SER A 342 5.41 -20.63 23.76
CA SER A 342 5.47 -22.08 23.63
C SER A 342 4.43 -22.63 22.64
N ILE A 343 3.23 -22.03 22.59
CA ILE A 343 2.21 -22.34 21.59
C ILE A 343 2.70 -21.94 20.19
N LEU A 344 3.26 -20.73 20.03
CA LEU A 344 3.80 -20.26 18.75
C LEU A 344 5.00 -21.09 18.26
N ASP A 345 5.92 -21.54 19.14
CA ASP A 345 7.04 -22.40 18.71
C ASP A 345 6.59 -23.85 18.42
N ALA A 346 5.60 -24.38 19.13
CA ALA A 346 4.97 -25.66 18.76
C ALA A 346 4.32 -25.60 17.36
N LEU A 347 3.65 -24.50 17.03
CA LEU A 347 3.16 -24.23 15.67
C LEU A 347 4.32 -24.06 14.68
N ARG A 348 5.30 -23.20 14.97
CA ARG A 348 6.46 -22.88 14.10
C ARG A 348 7.26 -24.12 13.74
N SER A 349 7.67 -24.89 14.74
CA SER A 349 8.45 -26.13 14.56
C SER A 349 7.68 -27.14 13.70
N SER A 350 6.40 -27.38 13.99
CA SER A 350 5.58 -28.34 13.25
C SER A 350 5.35 -27.92 11.79
N LEU A 351 5.07 -26.63 11.54
CA LEU A 351 4.86 -26.10 10.18
C LEU A 351 6.14 -26.17 9.33
N ARG A 352 7.33 -25.97 9.93
CA ARG A 352 8.63 -26.02 9.24
C ARG A 352 8.92 -27.37 8.58
N TYR A 353 8.43 -28.47 9.15
CA TYR A 353 8.63 -29.83 8.60
C TYR A 353 7.51 -30.30 7.65
N LYS A 354 6.35 -29.61 7.60
CA LYS A 354 5.18 -30.04 6.84
C LYS A 354 4.57 -28.94 5.97
N ASN A 355 5.05 -28.83 4.75
CA ASN A 355 4.51 -27.94 3.71
C ASN A 355 3.01 -28.15 3.41
N ILE A 356 2.45 -29.35 3.65
CA ILE A 356 1.01 -29.65 3.49
C ILE A 356 0.16 -28.75 4.39
N LEU A 357 0.54 -28.59 5.66
CA LEU A 357 -0.16 -27.72 6.61
C LEU A 357 -0.09 -26.25 6.17
N CYS A 358 1.07 -25.79 5.68
CA CYS A 358 1.22 -24.45 5.13
C CYS A 358 0.28 -24.22 3.93
N GLN A 359 0.15 -25.20 3.02
CA GLN A 359 -0.74 -25.08 1.86
C GLN A 359 -2.22 -25.04 2.25
N GLU A 360 -2.65 -25.85 3.22
CA GLU A 360 -4.04 -25.83 3.72
C GLU A 360 -4.36 -24.55 4.50
N ILE A 361 -3.44 -24.01 5.31
CA ILE A 361 -3.58 -22.66 5.92
C ILE A 361 -3.82 -21.61 4.84
N LEU A 362 -2.99 -21.58 3.78
CA LEU A 362 -3.15 -20.62 2.68
C LEU A 362 -4.34 -20.92 1.76
N LYS A 363 -5.07 -22.02 1.95
CA LYS A 363 -6.29 -22.39 1.23
C LYS A 363 -7.52 -21.99 2.03
N GLU A 364 -7.56 -22.33 3.32
CA GLU A 364 -8.62 -21.91 4.24
C GLU A 364 -8.67 -20.38 4.37
N LEU A 365 -7.53 -19.71 4.60
CA LEU A 365 -7.50 -18.24 4.74
C LEU A 365 -7.85 -17.48 3.44
N LYS A 366 -7.84 -18.15 2.27
CA LYS A 366 -8.34 -17.57 1.01
C LYS A 366 -9.87 -17.64 0.89
N SER A 367 -10.51 -18.67 1.45
CA SER A 367 -11.95 -18.90 1.34
C SER A 367 -12.78 -18.08 2.33
N LEU A 368 -12.15 -17.30 3.21
CA LEU A 368 -12.83 -16.42 4.15
C LEU A 368 -13.13 -15.07 3.46
N GLU A 369 -14.40 -14.75 3.26
CA GLU A 369 -14.83 -13.56 2.51
C GLU A 369 -15.29 -12.39 3.38
N SER A 370 -15.33 -12.54 4.72
CA SER A 370 -15.75 -11.49 5.63
C SER A 370 -14.71 -11.20 6.72
N ALA A 371 -14.60 -9.92 7.12
CA ALA A 371 -13.70 -9.50 8.19
C ALA A 371 -13.99 -10.18 9.54
N ARG A 372 -15.26 -10.53 9.83
CA ARG A 372 -15.66 -11.22 11.07
C ARG A 372 -15.16 -12.66 11.15
N ASN A 373 -14.85 -13.27 10.00
CA ASN A 373 -14.34 -14.65 9.94
C ASN A 373 -12.82 -14.71 10.15
N HIS A 374 -12.14 -13.56 10.18
CA HIS A 374 -10.72 -13.43 10.48
C HIS A 374 -10.45 -13.18 11.96
N LYS A 375 -9.38 -13.79 12.48
CA LYS A 375 -8.98 -13.72 13.89
C LYS A 375 -7.49 -13.38 14.04
N VAL A 376 -7.07 -12.95 15.23
CA VAL A 376 -5.64 -12.63 15.53
C VAL A 376 -4.71 -13.82 15.26
N ILE A 377 -5.18 -15.06 15.52
CA ILE A 377 -4.47 -16.30 15.14
C ILE A 377 -4.18 -16.39 13.63
N ASP A 378 -5.00 -15.83 12.76
CA ASP A 378 -4.79 -15.89 11.31
C ASP A 378 -3.56 -15.07 10.90
N ILE A 379 -3.33 -13.93 11.56
CA ILE A 379 -2.12 -13.12 11.37
C ILE A 379 -0.90 -13.94 11.78
N TRP A 380 -0.92 -14.54 12.98
CA TRP A 380 0.17 -15.40 13.45
C TRP A 380 0.43 -16.59 12.52
N LEU A 381 -0.61 -17.27 12.02
CA LEU A 381 -0.47 -18.36 11.04
C LEU A 381 0.14 -17.86 9.72
N LEU A 382 -0.25 -16.68 9.23
CA LEU A 382 0.35 -16.07 8.04
C LEU A 382 1.83 -15.74 8.26
N MET A 383 2.21 -15.17 9.42
CA MET A 383 3.61 -14.89 9.75
C MET A 383 4.45 -16.17 9.88
N LEU A 384 3.91 -17.22 10.50
CA LEU A 384 4.58 -18.52 10.61
C LEU A 384 4.81 -19.17 9.23
N VAL A 385 3.84 -19.07 8.31
CA VAL A 385 4.00 -19.54 6.93
C VAL A 385 4.97 -18.65 6.13
N TYR A 386 5.04 -17.34 6.42
CA TYR A 386 6.00 -16.40 5.84
C TYR A 386 7.46 -16.75 6.19
N MET A 387 7.71 -17.30 7.39
CA MET A 387 9.07 -17.70 7.81
C MET A 387 9.63 -18.93 7.07
N ASN A 388 8.80 -19.75 6.42
CA ASN A 388 9.23 -21.07 5.96
C ASN A 388 9.96 -21.08 4.61
N SER A 389 9.57 -20.26 3.62
CA SER A 389 10.26 -20.17 2.31
C SER A 389 9.75 -19.02 1.43
N GLU A 390 10.60 -18.54 0.52
CA GLU A 390 10.26 -17.45 -0.42
C GLU A 390 8.98 -17.69 -1.26
N SER A 391 8.72 -18.94 -1.64
CA SER A 391 7.51 -19.28 -2.43
C SER A 391 6.25 -19.13 -1.60
N MET A 392 6.33 -19.38 -0.29
CA MET A 392 5.26 -19.11 0.67
C MET A 392 5.15 -17.62 0.98
N GLN A 393 6.25 -16.88 1.14
CA GLN A 393 6.25 -15.41 1.30
C GLN A 393 5.50 -14.71 0.16
N LYS A 394 5.86 -15.04 -1.10
CA LYS A 394 5.23 -14.53 -2.32
C LYS A 394 3.76 -14.97 -2.47
N SER A 395 3.31 -15.95 -1.69
CA SER A 395 1.92 -16.41 -1.62
C SER A 395 1.15 -15.72 -0.50
N VAL A 396 1.73 -15.61 0.70
CA VAL A 396 1.20 -14.87 1.86
C VAL A 396 1.00 -13.40 1.51
N GLY A 397 2.00 -12.71 0.95
CA GLY A 397 1.89 -11.31 0.56
C GLY A 397 0.72 -11.05 -0.40
N LYS A 398 0.51 -11.93 -1.39
CA LYS A 398 -0.65 -11.84 -2.31
C LYS A 398 -2.00 -12.00 -1.60
N ILE A 399 -2.08 -12.86 -0.58
CA ILE A 399 -3.30 -13.08 0.22
C ILE A 399 -3.55 -11.87 1.11
N VAL A 400 -2.54 -11.42 1.86
CA VAL A 400 -2.62 -10.24 2.73
C VAL A 400 -3.01 -9.00 1.93
N LYS A 401 -2.35 -8.74 0.79
CA LYS A 401 -2.72 -7.64 -0.10
C LYS A 401 -4.17 -7.75 -0.59
N LYS A 402 -4.58 -8.93 -1.09
CA LYS A 402 -5.96 -9.16 -1.54
C LYS A 402 -6.95 -8.88 -0.39
N LYS A 403 -6.70 -9.39 0.82
CA LYS A 403 -7.60 -9.26 1.97
C LYS A 403 -7.61 -7.86 2.59
N ILE A 404 -6.54 -7.08 2.46
CA ILE A 404 -6.56 -5.63 2.77
C ILE A 404 -7.39 -4.88 1.72
N SER A 405 -7.22 -5.17 0.42
CA SER A 405 -8.04 -4.59 -0.65
C SER A 405 -9.54 -4.96 -0.56
N GLU A 406 -9.86 -6.10 0.04
CA GLU A 406 -11.24 -6.56 0.35
C GLU A 406 -11.75 -6.07 1.72
N GLY A 407 -10.99 -5.27 2.47
CA GLY A 407 -11.36 -4.80 3.83
C GLY A 407 -11.52 -5.91 4.88
N CYS A 408 -11.05 -7.12 4.57
CA CYS A 408 -11.15 -8.33 5.39
C CYS A 408 -10.13 -8.37 6.53
N LEU A 409 -8.95 -7.76 6.35
CA LEU A 409 -7.95 -7.57 7.40
C LEU A 409 -7.94 -6.10 7.85
N GLN A 410 -7.98 -5.89 9.16
CA GLN A 410 -8.05 -4.57 9.78
C GLN A 410 -6.78 -4.29 10.60
N GLU A 411 -6.36 -3.02 10.67
CA GLU A 411 -5.17 -2.56 11.40
C GLU A 411 -5.17 -3.02 12.87
N ALA A 412 -6.34 -2.97 13.52
CA ALA A 412 -6.54 -3.42 14.90
C ALA A 412 -6.14 -4.90 15.14
N MET A 413 -6.09 -5.73 14.10
CA MET A 413 -5.64 -7.13 14.19
C MET A 413 -4.11 -7.22 14.29
N PHE A 414 -3.39 -6.33 13.62
CA PHE A 414 -1.93 -6.22 13.72
C PHE A 414 -1.52 -5.49 15.00
N ASP A 415 -2.29 -4.49 15.44
CA ASP A 415 -2.11 -3.87 16.77
C ASP A 415 -2.21 -4.93 17.89
N GLN A 416 -3.18 -5.84 17.83
CA GLN A 416 -3.31 -6.94 18.80
C GLN A 416 -2.15 -7.96 18.74
N CYS A 417 -1.47 -8.11 17.59
CA CYS A 417 -0.26 -8.92 17.47
C CYS A 417 0.97 -8.20 18.02
N ILE A 418 1.16 -6.93 17.68
CA ILE A 418 2.41 -6.20 17.85
C ILE A 418 2.44 -5.45 19.20
N CYS A 419 1.37 -4.76 19.56
CA CYS A 419 1.34 -3.83 20.68
C CYS A 419 1.32 -4.53 22.06
N GLY A 420 2.21 -4.12 22.96
CA GLY A 420 2.39 -4.74 24.28
C GLY A 420 3.00 -6.15 24.27
N ASN A 421 3.36 -6.69 23.11
CA ASN A 421 3.76 -8.09 22.92
C ASN A 421 5.25 -8.25 22.52
N LYS A 422 6.10 -7.25 22.79
CA LYS A 422 7.51 -7.20 22.34
C LYS A 422 8.28 -8.51 22.46
N GLU A 423 8.20 -9.21 23.59
CA GLU A 423 8.93 -10.49 23.79
C GLU A 423 8.47 -11.61 22.86
N LEU A 424 7.19 -11.67 22.49
CA LEU A 424 6.66 -12.63 21.51
C LEU A 424 7.07 -12.24 20.10
N VAL A 425 6.94 -10.96 19.77
CA VAL A 425 7.10 -10.43 18.40
C VAL A 425 8.57 -10.42 17.97
N ARG A 426 9.53 -10.33 18.91
CA ARG A 426 10.97 -10.23 18.65
C ARG A 426 11.51 -11.25 17.64
N ASP A 427 11.16 -12.52 17.80
CA ASP A 427 11.61 -13.60 16.92
C ASP A 427 10.99 -13.57 15.51
N TYR A 428 9.92 -12.79 15.33
CA TYR A 428 9.16 -12.62 14.09
C TYR A 428 9.32 -11.23 13.47
N PHE A 429 10.03 -10.30 14.15
CA PHE A 429 10.24 -8.92 13.71
C PHE A 429 10.73 -8.80 12.24
N PRO A 430 11.72 -9.58 11.76
CA PRO A 430 12.14 -9.52 10.35
C PRO A 430 11.05 -9.92 9.35
N SER A 431 10.08 -10.73 9.78
CA SER A 431 8.95 -11.14 8.93
C SER A 431 7.86 -10.07 8.87
N PHE A 432 7.58 -9.37 9.98
CA PHE A 432 6.70 -8.19 9.97
C PHE A 432 7.32 -7.04 9.17
N LEU A 433 8.65 -6.84 9.30
CA LEU A 433 9.40 -5.87 8.50
C LEU A 433 9.28 -6.19 7.00
N SER A 434 9.61 -7.43 6.59
CA SER A 434 9.56 -7.80 5.16
C SER A 434 8.15 -7.90 4.57
N LEU A 435 7.13 -8.16 5.41
CA LEU A 435 5.73 -8.00 4.98
C LEU A 435 5.38 -6.52 4.74
N SER A 436 5.92 -5.61 5.57
CA SER A 436 5.75 -4.16 5.40
C SER A 436 6.44 -3.65 4.14
N GLU A 437 7.65 -4.15 3.84
CA GLU A 437 8.37 -3.88 2.57
C GLU A 437 7.53 -4.27 1.35
N TYR A 438 6.99 -5.49 1.37
CA TYR A 438 6.14 -6.00 0.30
C TYR A 438 4.86 -5.16 0.13
N LEU A 439 4.25 -4.72 1.23
CA LEU A 439 3.04 -3.90 1.23
C LEU A 439 3.29 -2.48 0.72
N LEU A 440 4.41 -1.85 1.09
CA LEU A 440 4.76 -0.50 0.64
C LEU A 440 5.11 -0.46 -0.86
N ALA A 441 5.70 -1.53 -1.40
CA ALA A 441 5.95 -1.71 -2.83
C ALA A 441 4.69 -2.00 -3.68
N CYS A 442 3.49 -2.10 -3.07
CA CYS A 442 2.24 -2.37 -3.80
C CYS A 442 1.66 -1.13 -4.48
N LYS A 443 1.02 -1.33 -5.64
CA LYS A 443 0.37 -0.26 -6.42
C LYS A 443 -0.91 0.25 -5.76
N GLU A 444 -1.59 -0.62 -5.03
CA GLU A 444 -2.84 -0.36 -4.33
C GLU A 444 -2.61 0.51 -3.08
N GLN A 445 -3.27 1.66 -3.00
CA GLN A 445 -3.08 2.65 -1.93
C GLN A 445 -3.33 2.07 -0.53
N MET A 446 -4.48 1.40 -0.32
CA MET A 446 -4.83 0.72 0.94
C MET A 446 -3.73 -0.22 1.45
N ALA A 447 -2.99 -0.88 0.55
CA ALA A 447 -1.92 -1.79 0.93
C ALA A 447 -0.68 -1.03 1.45
N ARG A 448 -0.36 0.12 0.85
CA ARG A 448 0.75 0.98 1.32
C ARG A 448 0.43 1.66 2.63
N GLU A 449 -0.80 2.16 2.80
CA GLU A 449 -1.28 2.75 4.07
C GLU A 449 -1.16 1.74 5.22
N PHE A 450 -1.59 0.49 4.98
CA PHE A 450 -1.40 -0.61 5.93
C PHE A 450 0.08 -0.93 6.20
N GLY A 451 0.96 -0.80 5.19
CA GLY A 451 2.41 -0.91 5.35
C GLY A 451 2.99 0.18 6.25
N ILE A 452 2.60 1.45 6.04
CA ILE A 452 2.96 2.60 6.88
C ILE A 452 2.53 2.36 8.33
N HIS A 453 1.32 1.81 8.53
CA HIS A 453 0.82 1.46 9.86
C HIS A 453 1.70 0.42 10.57
N ILE A 454 2.03 -0.70 9.91
CA ILE A 454 2.91 -1.72 10.50
C ILE A 454 4.30 -1.15 10.79
N TYR A 455 4.92 -0.39 9.87
CA TYR A 455 6.21 0.28 10.11
C TYR A 455 6.14 1.18 11.36
N THR A 456 5.06 1.93 11.53
CA THR A 456 4.84 2.80 12.70
C THR A 456 4.78 1.98 14.00
N ARG A 457 4.01 0.88 14.02
CA ARG A 457 3.89 0.00 15.20
C ARG A 457 5.19 -0.73 15.55
N LEU A 458 5.97 -1.15 14.54
CA LEU A 458 7.29 -1.76 14.76
C LEU A 458 8.27 -0.77 15.39
N PHE A 459 8.26 0.50 14.98
CA PHE A 459 9.12 1.54 15.56
C PHE A 459 8.70 1.95 16.99
N GLU A 460 7.40 1.94 17.26
CA GLU A 460 6.77 2.27 18.55
C GLU A 460 7.08 1.21 19.63
N GLU A 461 6.88 -0.07 19.32
CA GLU A 461 7.02 -1.19 20.28
C GLU A 461 8.46 -1.69 20.46
N PHE A 462 9.38 -1.37 19.54
CA PHE A 462 10.78 -1.77 19.64
C PHE A 462 11.71 -0.56 19.86
N PRO A 463 11.80 -0.02 21.10
CA PRO A 463 12.65 1.13 21.40
C PRO A 463 14.17 0.88 21.34
N ASP A 464 14.62 -0.33 21.01
CA ASP A 464 16.05 -0.61 20.84
C ASP A 464 16.58 -0.10 19.50
N MET A 465 17.81 0.44 19.52
CA MET A 465 18.42 1.11 18.37
C MET A 465 18.50 0.21 17.13
N TYR A 466 18.72 -1.10 17.32
CA TYR A 466 18.82 -2.05 16.21
C TYR A 466 17.50 -2.19 15.43
N SER A 467 16.39 -2.52 16.10
CA SER A 467 15.09 -2.62 15.45
C SER A 467 14.64 -1.31 14.80
N ARG A 468 14.93 -0.15 15.42
CA ARG A 468 14.64 1.16 14.83
C ARG A 468 15.50 1.47 13.61
N GLN A 469 16.79 1.09 13.63
CA GLN A 469 17.71 1.24 12.50
C GLN A 469 17.29 0.36 11.30
N GLU A 470 16.83 -0.87 11.53
CA GLU A 470 16.29 -1.76 10.48
C GLU A 470 15.00 -1.18 9.85
N VAL A 471 14.07 -0.64 10.65
CA VAL A 471 12.87 0.05 10.14
C VAL A 471 13.23 1.26 9.27
N LEU A 472 14.16 2.11 9.73
CA LEU A 472 14.61 3.26 8.94
C LEU A 472 15.38 2.83 7.69
N GLY A 473 16.20 1.79 7.76
CA GLY A 473 16.94 1.24 6.63
C GLY A 473 16.01 0.76 5.51
N ALA A 474 14.92 0.07 5.86
CA ALA A 474 13.89 -0.34 4.90
C ALA A 474 13.17 0.88 4.27
N LEU A 475 12.79 1.88 5.07
CA LEU A 475 12.14 3.11 4.57
C LEU A 475 13.05 3.94 3.66
N VAL A 476 14.34 4.10 4.01
CA VAL A 476 15.34 4.76 3.15
C VAL A 476 15.58 3.97 1.86
N THR A 477 15.56 2.62 1.92
CA THR A 477 15.66 1.77 0.72
C THR A 477 14.48 1.97 -0.23
N HIS A 478 13.26 2.10 0.29
CA HIS A 478 12.08 2.45 -0.51
C HIS A 478 12.15 3.87 -1.11
N VAL A 479 12.70 4.83 -0.37
CA VAL A 479 12.94 6.19 -0.90
C VAL A 479 14.02 6.19 -2.01
N GLY A 480 15.01 5.29 -1.92
CA GLY A 480 16.00 5.05 -2.97
C GLY A 480 15.51 4.25 -4.19
N SER A 481 14.29 3.69 -4.18
CA SER A 481 13.83 2.77 -5.25
C SER A 481 13.43 3.46 -6.56
N GLY A 482 13.20 4.78 -6.53
CA GLY A 482 12.78 5.58 -7.69
C GLY A 482 11.34 5.36 -8.16
N ILE A 483 10.57 4.48 -7.49
CA ILE A 483 9.19 4.19 -7.81
C ILE A 483 8.29 5.25 -7.15
N ARG A 484 7.81 6.24 -7.91
CA ARG A 484 7.13 7.46 -7.38
C ARG A 484 6.13 7.20 -6.23
N PHE A 485 5.23 6.23 -6.37
CA PHE A 485 4.19 5.96 -5.37
C PHE A 485 4.73 5.29 -4.10
N GLU A 486 5.84 4.55 -4.21
CA GLU A 486 6.51 3.85 -3.12
C GLU A 486 7.38 4.85 -2.34
N VAL A 487 8.20 5.63 -3.05
CA VAL A 487 8.99 6.75 -2.51
C VAL A 487 8.09 7.73 -1.74
N SER A 488 6.96 8.14 -2.31
CA SER A 488 6.02 9.07 -1.67
C SER A 488 5.42 8.48 -0.38
N SER A 489 5.06 7.19 -0.36
CA SER A 489 4.52 6.51 0.82
C SER A 489 5.58 6.19 1.89
N ALA A 490 6.83 5.97 1.51
CA ALA A 490 7.95 5.84 2.46
C ALA A 490 8.29 7.18 3.12
N LEU A 491 8.15 8.28 2.38
CA LEU A 491 8.23 9.63 2.93
C LEU A 491 7.04 9.97 3.84
N ASP A 492 5.83 9.51 3.53
CA ASP A 492 4.67 9.62 4.46
C ASP A 492 4.93 8.90 5.78
N ALA A 493 5.50 7.68 5.74
CA ALA A 493 5.94 6.99 6.95
C ALA A 493 7.00 7.78 7.73
N MET A 494 7.97 8.40 7.06
CA MET A 494 9.01 9.17 7.74
C MET A 494 8.52 10.51 8.31
N VAL A 495 7.56 11.20 7.68
CA VAL A 495 6.88 12.36 8.27
C VAL A 495 6.05 11.93 9.50
N LEU A 496 5.36 10.78 9.43
CA LEU A 496 4.59 10.23 10.55
C LEU A 496 5.47 9.79 11.73
N LEU A 497 6.66 9.22 11.46
CA LEU A 497 7.64 8.90 12.49
C LEU A 497 8.30 10.16 13.05
N ALA A 498 8.69 11.13 12.21
CA ALA A 498 9.32 12.38 12.64
C ALA A 498 8.39 13.29 13.46
N SER A 499 7.08 13.25 13.21
CA SER A 499 6.09 14.00 14.00
C SER A 499 5.74 13.33 15.34
N LYS A 500 5.81 11.99 15.44
CA LYS A 500 5.50 11.25 16.68
C LYS A 500 6.72 11.00 17.59
N PHE A 501 7.88 10.71 17.01
CA PHE A 501 9.04 10.14 17.69
C PHE A 501 10.33 10.93 17.42
N SER A 502 10.24 12.25 17.23
CA SER A 502 11.38 13.08 16.82
C SER A 502 12.63 12.91 17.70
N GLN A 503 12.47 12.88 19.02
CA GLN A 503 13.59 12.72 19.97
C GLN A 503 14.28 11.34 19.85
N ASP A 504 13.52 10.28 19.56
CA ASP A 504 14.05 8.93 19.32
C ASP A 504 14.80 8.80 17.98
N LEU A 505 14.54 9.71 17.04
CA LEU A 505 15.12 9.72 15.69
C LEU A 505 16.40 10.56 15.58
N ILE A 506 16.62 11.52 16.48
CA ILE A 506 17.85 12.34 16.49
C ILE A 506 19.14 11.49 16.58
N PRO A 507 19.25 10.45 17.44
CA PRO A 507 20.43 9.57 17.45
C PRO A 507 20.62 8.74 16.17
N LEU A 508 19.57 8.62 15.35
CA LEU A 508 19.55 7.85 14.09
C LEU A 508 19.64 8.76 12.85
N SER A 509 19.78 10.09 13.02
CA SER A 509 19.69 11.09 11.95
C SER A 509 20.66 10.86 10.80
N SER A 510 21.83 10.28 11.06
CA SER A 510 22.82 9.89 10.04
C SER A 510 22.30 8.90 9.00
N HIS A 511 21.32 8.05 9.35
CA HIS A 511 20.65 7.16 8.40
C HIS A 511 19.62 7.93 7.56
N ILE A 512 18.95 8.92 8.16
CA ILE A 512 17.96 9.77 7.52
C ILE A 512 18.65 10.74 6.53
N SER A 513 19.86 11.22 6.83
CA SER A 513 20.70 11.99 5.92
C SER A 513 21.01 11.26 4.60
N GLY A 514 20.96 9.92 4.56
CA GLY A 514 21.09 9.14 3.31
C GLY A 514 20.00 9.43 2.26
N ILE A 515 18.88 10.04 2.65
CA ILE A 515 17.82 10.49 1.74
C ILE A 515 18.32 11.62 0.80
N LEU A 516 19.30 12.40 1.25
CA LEU A 516 19.81 13.58 0.53
C LEU A 516 20.43 13.20 -0.82
N ASP A 517 21.09 12.05 -0.91
CA ASP A 517 21.72 11.53 -2.13
C ASP A 517 20.71 11.21 -3.25
N TYR A 518 19.43 11.01 -2.90
CA TYR A 518 18.36 10.64 -3.84
C TYR A 518 17.47 11.81 -4.29
N MET A 519 17.63 13.00 -3.69
CA MET A 519 16.75 14.17 -3.93
C MET A 519 16.67 14.58 -5.40
N GLU A 520 17.72 14.30 -6.17
CA GLU A 520 17.79 14.57 -7.60
C GLU A 520 16.74 13.86 -8.47
N GLY A 521 16.06 12.82 -7.95
CA GLY A 521 15.00 12.09 -8.64
C GLY A 521 13.57 12.38 -8.13
N PHE A 522 13.39 13.28 -7.16
CA PHE A 522 12.12 13.47 -6.47
C PHE A 522 11.19 14.50 -7.14
N SER A 523 9.88 14.26 -7.06
CA SER A 523 8.86 15.28 -7.32
C SER A 523 8.82 16.33 -6.20
N VAL A 524 8.19 17.49 -6.42
CA VAL A 524 8.06 18.53 -5.38
C VAL A 524 7.26 18.04 -4.17
N GLU A 525 6.24 17.20 -4.37
CA GLU A 525 5.52 16.54 -3.27
C GLU A 525 6.47 15.73 -2.37
N CYS A 526 7.37 14.95 -2.97
CA CYS A 526 8.39 14.22 -2.22
C CYS A 526 9.42 15.17 -1.57
N LEU A 527 9.88 16.22 -2.27
CA LEU A 527 10.80 17.21 -1.69
C LEU A 527 10.18 17.93 -0.48
N HIS A 528 8.89 18.28 -0.53
CA HIS A 528 8.16 18.86 0.61
C HIS A 528 8.19 17.92 1.83
N LYS A 529 7.88 16.62 1.64
CA LYS A 529 7.92 15.61 2.72
C LYS A 529 9.34 15.37 3.26
N VAL A 530 10.36 15.41 2.40
CA VAL A 530 11.77 15.36 2.83
C VAL A 530 12.10 16.54 3.74
N TYR A 531 11.90 17.78 3.26
CA TYR A 531 12.23 18.95 4.08
C TYR A 531 11.37 19.05 5.34
N GLU A 532 10.11 18.59 5.32
CA GLU A 532 9.27 18.49 6.51
C GLU A 532 9.85 17.51 7.53
N THR A 533 10.22 16.29 7.12
CA THR A 533 10.90 15.30 7.97
C THR A 533 12.16 15.91 8.61
N PHE A 534 13.01 16.54 7.81
CA PHE A 534 14.25 17.17 8.29
C PHE A 534 13.99 18.38 9.19
N CYS A 535 12.95 19.19 8.94
CA CYS A 535 12.58 20.32 9.81
C CYS A 535 12.09 19.83 11.18
N LEU A 536 11.15 18.87 11.22
CA LEU A 536 10.62 18.30 12.47
C LEU A 536 11.74 17.78 13.38
N LEU A 537 12.72 17.10 12.79
CA LEU A 537 13.93 16.64 13.48
C LEU A 537 14.82 17.81 13.92
N ALA A 538 15.11 18.78 13.05
CA ALA A 538 15.97 19.93 13.37
C ALA A 538 15.42 20.81 14.51
N ILE A 539 14.10 21.02 14.58
CA ILE A 539 13.43 21.79 15.65
C ILE A 539 13.50 21.02 16.98
N SER A 540 13.23 19.71 16.92
CA SER A 540 13.32 18.81 18.08
C SER A 540 14.76 18.70 18.61
N ALA A 541 15.73 18.79 17.72
CA ALA A 541 17.16 18.77 18.02
C ALA A 541 17.70 20.10 18.57
N ARG A 542 17.04 21.23 18.26
CA ARG A 542 17.29 22.55 18.88
C ARG A 542 16.64 22.70 20.26
N THR A 543 15.63 21.91 20.58
CA THR A 543 14.92 21.93 21.87
C THR A 543 15.43 20.88 22.87
N SER A 544 16.23 19.92 22.40
CA SER A 544 17.01 19.03 23.28
C SER A 544 18.21 19.75 23.90
N ALA A 545 18.56 19.38 25.13
CA ALA A 545 19.72 19.92 25.84
C ALA A 545 21.07 19.29 25.43
N GLU A 546 21.06 18.29 24.53
CA GLU A 546 22.28 17.60 24.10
C GLU A 546 22.96 18.30 22.91
N PRO A 547 24.29 18.53 22.95
CA PRO A 547 25.00 19.29 21.91
C PRO A 547 24.96 18.63 20.53
N ILE A 548 24.80 17.31 20.46
CA ILE A 548 24.73 16.53 19.21
C ILE A 548 23.56 17.00 18.34
N GLY A 549 22.41 17.33 18.95
CA GLY A 549 21.22 17.76 18.20
C GLY A 549 21.45 19.02 17.37
N SER A 550 22.23 19.97 17.90
CA SER A 550 22.54 21.22 17.19
C SER A 550 23.28 21.00 15.86
N SER A 551 24.03 19.91 15.71
CA SER A 551 24.79 19.61 14.50
C SER A 551 23.90 19.36 13.28
N PHE A 552 22.83 18.58 13.43
CA PHE A 552 21.93 18.21 12.33
C PHE A 552 21.15 19.42 11.79
N ALA A 553 20.70 20.31 12.68
CA ALA A 553 20.03 21.54 12.28
C ALA A 553 20.97 22.47 11.48
N ASN A 554 22.23 22.58 11.87
CA ASN A 554 23.25 23.35 11.16
C ASN A 554 23.62 22.71 9.81
N GLU A 555 23.69 21.38 9.73
CA GLU A 555 23.94 20.63 8.49
C GLU A 555 22.84 20.89 7.45
N LEU A 556 21.56 20.78 7.84
CA LEU A 556 20.40 21.10 7.00
C LEU A 556 20.48 22.53 6.43
N LEU A 557 20.84 23.51 7.27
CA LEU A 557 20.99 24.91 6.85
C LEU A 557 22.15 25.11 5.86
N MET A 558 23.27 24.41 6.05
CA MET A 558 24.38 24.44 5.09
C MET A 558 24.00 23.82 3.73
N ILE A 559 23.25 22.71 3.74
CA ILE A 559 22.73 22.06 2.53
C ILE A 559 21.80 23.00 1.77
N VAL A 560 20.80 23.58 2.46
CA VAL A 560 19.81 24.47 1.86
C VAL A 560 20.47 25.75 1.30
N ARG A 561 21.39 26.39 2.04
CA ARG A 561 22.15 27.55 1.54
C ARG A 561 22.95 27.19 0.28
N LYS A 562 23.65 26.04 0.27
CA LYS A 562 24.40 25.54 -0.89
C LYS A 562 23.51 25.26 -2.10
N GLN A 563 22.30 24.76 -1.90
CA GLN A 563 21.31 24.52 -2.96
C GLN A 563 20.75 25.84 -3.50
N VAL A 564 20.37 26.78 -2.64
CA VAL A 564 19.88 28.13 -3.04
C VAL A 564 20.93 28.90 -3.85
N SER A 565 22.21 28.81 -3.49
CA SER A 565 23.30 29.47 -4.24
C SER A 565 23.71 28.78 -5.55
N ASN A 566 23.13 27.63 -5.90
CA ASN A 566 23.47 26.90 -7.12
C ASN A 566 22.90 27.62 -8.37
N PRO A 567 23.66 27.82 -9.46
CA PRO A 567 23.13 28.40 -10.71
C PRO A 567 22.09 27.51 -11.42
N ASP A 568 22.10 26.20 -11.21
CA ASP A 568 21.14 25.28 -11.82
C ASP A 568 19.78 25.33 -11.10
N LEU A 569 18.72 25.58 -11.89
CA LEU A 569 17.33 25.63 -11.46
C LEU A 569 16.90 24.37 -10.69
N LYS A 570 17.42 23.18 -11.05
CA LYS A 570 17.10 21.92 -10.38
C LYS A 570 17.42 21.96 -8.89
N TYR A 571 18.64 22.33 -8.53
CA TYR A 571 19.07 22.43 -7.14
C TYR A 571 18.56 23.71 -6.47
N LYS A 572 18.47 24.83 -7.20
CA LYS A 572 17.90 26.07 -6.65
C LYS A 572 16.44 25.86 -6.21
N LYS A 573 15.63 25.18 -7.02
CA LYS A 573 14.25 24.76 -6.67
C LYS A 573 14.21 23.95 -5.38
N MET A 574 15.09 22.96 -5.21
CA MET A 574 15.20 22.21 -3.95
C MET A 574 15.54 23.14 -2.78
N GLY A 575 16.52 24.03 -2.95
CA GLY A 575 16.92 24.98 -1.92
C GLY A 575 15.82 25.95 -1.51
N LEU A 576 15.03 26.48 -2.46
CA LEU A 576 13.92 27.39 -2.17
C LEU A 576 12.80 26.70 -1.39
N ILE A 577 12.42 25.47 -1.78
CA ILE A 577 11.46 24.64 -1.04
C ILE A 577 11.97 24.37 0.39
N GLY A 578 13.26 24.02 0.52
CA GLY A 578 13.90 23.78 1.82
C GLY A 578 13.92 25.03 2.70
N THR A 579 14.32 26.18 2.15
CA THR A 579 14.29 27.47 2.86
C THR A 579 12.88 27.77 3.35
N LEU A 580 11.89 27.73 2.47
CA LEU A 580 10.52 28.14 2.84
C LEU A 580 9.90 27.14 3.82
N LYS A 581 10.19 25.83 3.72
CA LYS A 581 9.78 24.86 4.74
C LYS A 581 10.42 25.18 6.10
N ILE A 582 11.72 25.49 6.16
CA ILE A 582 12.43 25.90 7.39
C ILE A 582 11.84 27.19 7.98
N VAL A 583 11.65 28.22 7.14
CA VAL A 583 11.03 29.51 7.51
C VAL A 583 9.62 29.29 8.08
N SER A 584 8.83 28.37 7.50
CA SER A 584 7.51 28.02 8.00
C SER A 584 7.51 27.50 9.44
N TYR A 585 8.63 26.95 9.93
CA TYR A 585 8.75 26.40 11.27
C TYR A 585 9.47 27.35 12.25
N LEU A 586 10.53 28.02 11.80
CA LEU A 586 11.25 29.02 12.60
C LEU A 586 10.46 30.33 12.79
N GLY A 587 9.69 30.72 11.78
CA GLY A 587 8.87 31.94 11.76
C GLY A 587 7.43 31.75 12.24
N ASP A 588 7.06 30.58 12.75
CA ASP A 588 5.69 30.26 13.19
C ASP A 588 5.30 31.08 14.45
N ALA A 589 4.25 31.89 14.35
CA ALA A 589 3.81 32.75 15.45
C ALA A 589 3.25 31.99 16.67
N THR A 590 2.93 30.70 16.52
CA THR A 590 2.47 29.85 17.64
C THR A 590 3.63 29.34 18.50
N ASN A 591 4.84 29.26 17.93
CA ASN A 591 6.04 28.77 18.61
C ASN A 591 6.61 29.82 19.58
N LYS A 592 6.11 29.82 20.82
CA LYS A 592 6.60 30.65 21.94
C LYS A 592 7.99 30.18 22.44
N SER A 593 9.03 30.29 21.62
CA SER A 593 10.39 29.95 22.03
C SER A 593 11.01 31.03 22.92
N SER A 594 11.05 30.77 24.23
CA SER A 594 11.88 31.54 25.16
C SER A 594 13.37 31.18 24.96
N ALA A 595 14.00 31.77 23.96
CA ALA A 595 15.40 31.51 23.62
C ALA A 595 16.34 31.97 24.76
N PRO A 596 17.41 31.21 25.09
CA PRO A 596 18.47 31.69 25.97
C PRO A 596 19.23 32.85 25.31
N SER A 597 19.67 33.82 26.11
CA SER A 597 20.08 35.17 25.68
C SER A 597 21.45 35.27 24.99
N SER A 598 21.82 34.29 24.16
CA SER A 598 23.14 34.21 23.51
C SER A 598 23.12 33.64 22.08
N GLN A 599 21.95 33.43 21.49
CA GLN A 599 21.78 33.00 20.09
C GLN A 599 20.88 33.99 19.34
N LYS A 600 20.99 34.04 18.00
CA LYS A 600 20.00 34.73 17.17
C LYS A 600 18.62 34.17 17.45
N SER A 601 17.59 35.00 17.42
CA SER A 601 16.22 34.53 17.50
C SER A 601 15.82 33.77 16.22
N ASN A 602 14.86 32.85 16.35
CA ASN A 602 14.38 32.05 15.22
C ASN A 602 13.85 32.92 14.06
N HIS A 603 13.28 34.10 14.35
CA HIS A 603 12.76 34.99 13.31
C HIS A 603 13.86 35.79 12.59
N GLU A 604 14.94 36.17 13.25
CA GLU A 604 16.12 36.79 12.59
C GLU A 604 16.81 35.80 11.64
N GLU A 605 16.91 34.53 12.04
CA GLU A 605 17.46 33.47 11.18
C GLU A 605 16.55 33.16 9.98
N ALA A 606 15.23 33.17 10.19
CA ALA A 606 14.26 33.05 9.10
C ALA A 606 14.34 34.22 8.09
N LEU A 607 14.53 35.45 8.57
CA LEU A 607 14.74 36.63 7.72
C LEU A 607 16.04 36.53 6.91
N GLU A 608 17.17 36.16 7.54
CA GLU A 608 18.46 35.96 6.84
C GLU A 608 18.34 34.93 5.69
N LEU A 609 17.57 33.85 5.90
CA LEU A 609 17.32 32.82 4.88
C LEU A 609 16.41 33.33 3.74
N LEU A 610 15.39 34.13 4.06
CA LEU A 610 14.51 34.76 3.06
C LEU A 610 15.28 35.76 2.20
N GLU A 611 16.10 36.63 2.80
CA GLU A 611 16.94 37.61 2.09
C GLU A 611 17.94 36.92 1.16
N THR A 612 18.69 35.95 1.68
CA THR A 612 19.65 35.15 0.87
C THR A 612 18.97 34.45 -0.31
N SER A 613 17.73 33.99 -0.12
CA SER A 613 16.96 33.30 -1.17
C SER A 613 16.40 34.26 -2.22
N LEU A 614 15.87 35.41 -1.79
CA LEU A 614 15.39 36.46 -2.67
C LEU A 614 16.52 37.02 -3.54
N ASP A 615 17.68 37.34 -2.96
CA ASP A 615 18.85 37.83 -3.69
C ASP A 615 19.39 36.81 -4.70
N SER A 616 19.36 35.50 -4.35
CA SER A 616 19.69 34.43 -5.30
C SER A 616 18.71 34.35 -6.50
N CYS A 617 17.47 34.82 -6.34
CA CYS A 617 16.43 34.73 -7.35
C CYS A 617 16.32 35.97 -8.25
N LYS A 618 16.69 37.17 -7.76
CA LYS A 618 16.55 38.46 -8.49
C LYS A 618 17.07 38.47 -9.95
N GLN A 619 18.04 37.64 -10.29
CA GLN A 619 18.62 37.56 -11.65
C GLN A 619 17.83 36.70 -12.65
N PHE A 620 16.87 35.87 -12.20
CA PHE A 620 16.19 34.89 -13.04
C PHE A 620 14.68 34.79 -12.70
N PRO A 621 13.76 34.95 -13.67
CA PRO A 621 12.33 35.00 -13.38
C PRO A 621 11.76 33.69 -12.82
N LEU A 622 12.17 32.52 -13.33
CA LEU A 622 11.62 31.23 -12.89
C LEU A 622 11.92 30.88 -11.42
N PRO A 623 13.16 31.05 -10.89
CA PRO A 623 13.42 30.97 -9.46
C PRO A 623 12.59 31.96 -8.61
N LEU A 624 12.38 33.18 -9.09
CA LEU A 624 11.62 34.18 -8.34
C LEU A 624 10.11 33.88 -8.32
N VAL A 625 9.56 33.36 -9.42
CA VAL A 625 8.20 32.78 -9.48
C VAL A 625 8.06 31.62 -8.51
N LEU A 626 9.00 30.66 -8.49
CA LEU A 626 9.01 29.55 -7.52
C LEU A 626 9.02 30.05 -6.07
N PHE A 627 9.84 31.07 -5.77
CA PHE A 627 9.95 31.64 -4.43
C PHE A 627 8.64 32.32 -4.00
N TYR A 628 8.02 33.12 -4.87
CA TYR A 628 6.74 33.78 -4.57
C TYR A 628 5.56 32.79 -4.49
N ASP A 629 5.51 31.76 -5.34
CA ASP A 629 4.44 30.75 -5.31
C ASP A 629 4.50 29.89 -4.02
N GLU A 630 5.68 29.40 -3.64
CA GLU A 630 5.87 28.64 -2.39
C GLU A 630 5.69 29.51 -1.13
N LEU A 631 6.06 30.79 -1.19
CA LEU A 631 5.83 31.76 -0.11
C LEU A 631 4.35 32.11 0.04
N THR A 632 3.62 32.25 -1.07
CA THR A 632 2.15 32.40 -1.09
C THR A 632 1.48 31.20 -0.45
N ALA A 633 1.86 29.98 -0.86
CA ALA A 633 1.33 28.76 -0.29
C ALA A 633 1.55 28.69 1.24
N MET A 634 2.74 29.07 1.72
CA MET A 634 3.06 29.10 3.16
C MET A 634 2.12 30.02 3.96
N LEU A 635 1.67 31.14 3.39
CA LEU A 635 0.74 32.07 4.03
C LEU A 635 -0.70 31.53 4.13
N ASP A 636 -1.15 30.69 3.19
CA ASP A 636 -2.50 30.09 3.24
C ASP A 636 -2.64 29.00 4.33
N TYR A 637 -1.54 28.46 4.90
CA TYR A 637 -1.57 27.41 5.93
C TYR A 637 -0.79 27.68 7.24
N LYS A 638 -0.02 28.78 7.37
CA LYS A 638 0.61 29.17 8.65
C LYS A 638 0.58 30.67 8.93
N THR A 639 0.35 31.02 10.20
CA THR A 639 0.51 32.37 10.73
C THR A 639 1.98 32.65 11.05
N LEU A 640 2.61 33.57 10.31
CA LEU A 640 4.02 33.94 10.50
C LEU A 640 4.19 35.08 11.53
N HIS A 641 5.40 35.18 12.08
CA HIS A 641 5.82 36.24 13.00
C HIS A 641 5.69 37.63 12.34
N PRO A 642 5.22 38.68 13.05
CA PRO A 642 4.93 39.99 12.43
C PRO A 642 6.10 40.62 11.66
N ALA A 643 7.34 40.51 12.15
CA ALA A 643 8.52 41.04 11.46
C ALA A 643 8.79 40.36 10.10
N ILE A 644 8.35 39.10 9.92
CA ILE A 644 8.42 38.41 8.63
C ILE A 644 7.31 38.94 7.71
N MET A 645 6.08 39.11 8.22
CA MET A 645 4.98 39.70 7.45
C MET A 645 5.30 41.12 6.96
N GLU A 646 5.90 41.96 7.81
CA GLU A 646 6.36 43.31 7.46
C GLU A 646 7.44 43.28 6.36
N TRP A 647 8.42 42.37 6.48
CA TRP A 647 9.47 42.18 5.48
C TRP A 647 8.90 41.77 4.12
N ILE A 648 7.97 40.79 4.07
CA ILE A 648 7.36 40.36 2.80
C ILE A 648 6.52 41.51 2.22
N GLY A 649 5.67 42.17 3.03
CA GLY A 649 4.84 43.30 2.60
C GLY A 649 5.67 44.42 1.97
N LYS A 650 6.84 44.72 2.53
CA LYS A 650 7.77 45.71 1.98
C LYS A 650 8.28 45.36 0.58
N HIS A 651 8.73 44.12 0.34
CA HIS A 651 9.23 43.71 -0.99
C HIS A 651 8.13 43.62 -2.05
N VAL A 652 6.88 43.42 -1.63
CA VAL A 652 5.73 43.39 -2.54
C VAL A 652 5.18 44.79 -2.84
N GLY A 653 5.46 45.78 -1.98
CA GLY A 653 5.15 47.20 -2.23
C GLY A 653 5.77 47.76 -3.52
N ASP A 654 6.88 47.19 -4.00
CA ASP A 654 7.49 47.56 -5.29
C ASP A 654 6.57 47.28 -6.51
N PHE A 655 5.51 46.47 -6.36
CA PHE A 655 4.61 46.01 -7.42
C PHE A 655 4.05 47.15 -8.29
N GLU A 656 3.60 48.24 -7.65
CA GLU A 656 3.04 49.41 -8.32
C GLU A 656 4.05 50.01 -9.31
N SER A 657 5.25 50.32 -8.81
CA SER A 657 6.35 50.89 -9.61
C SER A 657 6.86 49.99 -10.74
N MET A 658 6.63 48.68 -10.66
CA MET A 658 7.11 47.71 -11.66
C MET A 658 6.12 47.43 -12.79
N PHE A 659 4.80 47.60 -12.57
CA PHE A 659 3.77 47.08 -13.47
C PHE A 659 2.68 48.08 -13.87
N LEU A 660 2.48 49.14 -13.07
CA LEU A 660 1.39 50.09 -13.28
C LEU A 660 1.90 51.40 -13.94
N SER A 661 0.96 52.18 -14.46
CA SER A 661 1.10 53.61 -14.70
C SER A 661 -0.15 54.34 -14.24
N ASP A 662 0.04 55.55 -13.75
CA ASP A 662 -1.02 56.53 -13.55
C ASP A 662 -1.70 56.88 -14.88
N LEU A 663 -2.98 57.24 -14.83
CA LEU A 663 -3.76 57.71 -15.97
C LEU A 663 -4.14 59.19 -15.81
N GLU A 664 -3.40 60.09 -16.47
CA GLU A 664 -3.84 61.47 -16.68
C GLU A 664 -4.98 61.49 -17.71
N ASP A 665 -6.16 61.97 -17.30
CA ASP A 665 -7.41 62.05 -18.09
C ASP A 665 -7.75 60.78 -18.93
N GLY A 666 -7.35 59.60 -18.44
CA GLY A 666 -7.63 58.30 -19.05
C GLY A 666 -6.88 58.00 -20.35
N GLN A 667 -5.85 58.77 -20.73
CA GLN A 667 -5.19 58.64 -22.04
C GLN A 667 -3.71 58.26 -21.96
N LEU A 668 -3.32 57.24 -22.75
CA LEU A 668 -1.94 56.82 -22.96
C LEU A 668 -1.70 56.53 -24.46
N PRO A 669 -0.45 56.59 -24.96
CA PRO A 669 -0.12 56.30 -26.35
C PRO A 669 -0.22 54.78 -26.67
N GLY A 670 -1.45 54.31 -26.86
CA GLY A 670 -1.79 52.91 -27.14
C GLY A 670 -3.30 52.71 -27.32
N GLU A 671 -3.78 51.48 -27.14
CA GLU A 671 -5.21 51.18 -27.00
C GLU A 671 -5.43 50.57 -25.60
N LEU A 672 -6.26 51.21 -24.78
CA LEU A 672 -6.61 50.72 -23.44
C LEU A 672 -7.76 49.72 -23.55
N TRP A 673 -7.45 48.44 -23.33
CA TRP A 673 -8.44 47.37 -23.40
C TRP A 673 -9.02 47.11 -22.01
N MET A 674 -10.28 46.66 -21.96
CA MET A 674 -10.87 46.01 -20.78
C MET A 674 -10.91 46.89 -19.53
N ASN A 675 -11.11 48.20 -19.69
CA ASN A 675 -11.44 49.10 -18.60
C ASN A 675 -12.84 48.75 -18.05
N LEU A 676 -12.96 48.51 -16.75
CA LEU A 676 -14.24 48.20 -16.09
C LEU A 676 -14.76 49.34 -15.20
N ASP A 677 -13.88 50.23 -14.73
CA ASP A 677 -14.21 51.39 -13.90
C ASP A 677 -14.41 52.68 -14.73
N GLY A 678 -14.05 52.66 -16.02
CA GLY A 678 -14.21 53.78 -16.93
C GLY A 678 -13.25 54.92 -16.61
N ASP A 679 -13.76 56.15 -16.71
CA ASP A 679 -12.99 57.40 -16.49
C ASP A 679 -12.59 57.59 -15.01
N ILE A 680 -13.06 56.72 -14.12
CA ILE A 680 -12.74 56.71 -12.67
C ILE A 680 -11.45 55.92 -12.41
N SER A 681 -10.96 55.11 -13.36
CA SER A 681 -9.79 54.25 -13.16
C SER A 681 -8.49 55.08 -13.01
N PRO A 682 -7.80 55.04 -11.85
CA PRO A 682 -6.61 55.86 -11.63
C PRO A 682 -5.33 55.25 -12.25
N ILE A 683 -5.32 53.93 -12.46
CA ILE A 683 -4.14 53.14 -12.82
C ILE A 683 -4.38 52.27 -14.07
N CYS A 684 -3.31 51.89 -14.76
CA CYS A 684 -3.32 50.98 -15.91
C CYS A 684 -2.19 49.93 -15.83
N LEU A 685 -2.45 48.69 -16.25
CA LEU A 685 -1.43 47.63 -16.34
C LEU A 685 -0.64 47.71 -17.65
N ASN A 686 0.68 47.95 -17.55
CA ASN A 686 1.59 48.26 -18.67
C ASN A 686 2.13 47.06 -19.45
N ILE A 687 1.27 46.17 -19.95
CA ILE A 687 1.74 44.98 -20.68
C ILE A 687 2.50 45.36 -21.96
N LEU A 688 1.91 46.15 -22.87
CA LEU A 688 2.55 46.46 -24.16
C LEU A 688 3.94 47.13 -24.03
N PRO A 689 4.17 48.16 -23.19
CA PRO A 689 5.49 48.75 -22.98
C PRO A 689 6.52 47.74 -22.44
N LEU A 690 6.13 46.92 -21.45
CA LEU A 690 7.01 45.95 -20.79
C LEU A 690 7.36 44.74 -21.67
N VAL A 691 6.49 44.34 -22.62
CA VAL A 691 6.84 43.35 -23.66
C VAL A 691 7.77 43.96 -24.73
N SER A 692 7.61 45.24 -25.04
CA SER A 692 8.30 45.90 -26.16
C SER A 692 9.76 46.30 -25.86
N SER A 693 10.13 46.41 -24.58
CA SER A 693 11.46 46.89 -24.15
C SER A 693 12.51 45.76 -24.19
N SER A 694 13.45 45.89 -25.12
CA SER A 694 14.18 44.78 -25.76
C SER A 694 15.24 44.01 -24.94
N SER A 695 15.31 44.11 -23.59
CA SER A 695 16.46 43.55 -22.84
C SER A 695 16.26 43.10 -21.39
N LEU A 696 15.34 43.68 -20.61
CA LEU A 696 15.26 43.43 -19.14
C LEU A 696 13.83 43.28 -18.56
N SER A 697 12.81 43.77 -19.26
CA SER A 697 11.41 43.87 -18.79
C SER A 697 10.53 42.66 -19.16
N ALA A 698 10.86 41.95 -20.23
CA ALA A 698 10.17 40.73 -20.63
C ALA A 698 10.31 39.57 -19.62
N SER A 699 11.24 39.69 -18.66
CA SER A 699 11.36 38.87 -17.45
C SER A 699 10.40 39.32 -16.34
N SER A 700 10.21 40.63 -16.13
CA SER A 700 9.31 41.18 -15.10
C SER A 700 7.87 40.70 -15.29
N LEU A 701 7.38 40.67 -16.52
CA LEU A 701 6.04 40.14 -16.84
C LEU A 701 5.88 38.63 -16.60
N GLN A 702 6.98 37.87 -16.48
CA GLN A 702 6.90 36.47 -16.06
C GLN A 702 6.66 36.33 -14.55
N ILE A 703 7.11 37.32 -13.77
CA ILE A 703 7.00 37.38 -12.31
C ILE A 703 5.65 37.99 -11.88
N LEU A 704 5.07 38.88 -12.70
CA LEU A 704 3.78 39.56 -12.46
C LEU A 704 2.68 38.64 -11.85
N PRO A 705 2.37 37.44 -12.39
CA PRO A 705 1.31 36.60 -11.83
C PRO A 705 1.60 36.11 -10.40
N ALA A 706 2.84 35.70 -10.13
CA ALA A 706 3.26 35.19 -8.82
C ALA A 706 3.39 36.31 -7.78
N ASN A 707 3.90 37.48 -8.17
CA ASN A 707 3.98 38.65 -7.28
C ASN A 707 2.58 39.17 -6.91
N PHE A 708 1.63 39.15 -7.86
CA PHE A 708 0.24 39.50 -7.57
C PHE A 708 -0.47 38.49 -6.65
N LEU A 709 -0.24 37.18 -6.83
CA LEU A 709 -0.75 36.18 -5.88
C LEU A 709 -0.21 36.45 -4.46
N LEU A 710 1.08 36.72 -4.33
CA LEU A 710 1.71 37.04 -3.05
C LEU A 710 1.14 38.32 -2.42
N LEU A 711 0.95 39.39 -3.21
CA LEU A 711 0.23 40.61 -2.81
C LEU A 711 -1.17 40.29 -2.27
N SER A 712 -1.95 39.51 -3.03
CA SER A 712 -3.30 39.11 -2.63
C SER A 712 -3.35 38.18 -1.40
N ALA A 713 -2.25 37.48 -1.09
CA ALA A 713 -2.14 36.69 0.14
C ALA A 713 -1.82 37.55 1.35
N ILE A 714 -0.86 38.48 1.22
CA ILE A 714 -0.51 39.43 2.29
C ILE A 714 -1.71 40.30 2.65
N GLU A 715 -2.36 40.90 1.64
CA GLU A 715 -3.56 41.73 1.81
C GLU A 715 -4.69 40.98 2.52
N ARG A 716 -4.98 39.73 2.13
CA ARG A 716 -5.94 38.87 2.85
C ARG A 716 -5.51 38.61 4.29
N VAL A 717 -4.24 38.35 4.56
CA VAL A 717 -3.74 38.02 5.90
C VAL A 717 -3.72 39.25 6.82
N THR A 718 -3.43 40.44 6.31
CA THR A 718 -3.44 41.70 7.08
C THR A 718 -4.86 42.23 7.31
N ASN A 719 -5.72 42.21 6.27
CA ASN A 719 -7.03 42.86 6.28
C ASN A 719 -8.21 41.87 6.47
N GLN A 720 -8.02 40.86 7.33
CA GLN A 720 -9.06 39.91 7.76
C GLN A 720 -9.81 39.20 6.61
N GLY A 721 -9.10 38.87 5.54
CA GLY A 721 -9.64 38.24 4.33
C GLY A 721 -10.13 39.22 3.26
N SER A 722 -10.16 40.52 3.52
CA SER A 722 -10.48 41.55 2.53
C SER A 722 -9.36 41.72 1.50
N LEU A 723 -9.72 42.14 0.28
CA LEU A 723 -8.83 42.65 -0.77
C LEU A 723 -9.05 44.14 -1.07
N GLY A 724 -9.65 44.88 -0.13
CA GLY A 724 -10.05 46.28 -0.31
C GLY A 724 -8.89 47.24 -0.62
N GLY A 725 -7.66 46.96 -0.17
CA GLY A 725 -6.48 47.78 -0.50
C GLY A 725 -5.98 47.63 -1.94
N ILE A 726 -6.49 46.66 -2.71
CA ILE A 726 -6.04 46.37 -4.08
C ILE A 726 -7.19 46.26 -5.10
N ASP A 727 -8.40 46.69 -4.75
CA ASP A 727 -9.62 46.47 -5.52
C ASP A 727 -9.60 47.13 -6.93
N ALA A 728 -8.92 48.26 -7.07
CA ALA A 728 -8.66 48.93 -8.36
C ALA A 728 -7.99 48.00 -9.40
N LEU A 729 -7.18 47.02 -8.97
CA LEU A 729 -6.57 46.04 -9.89
C LEU A 729 -7.60 45.10 -10.53
N LEU A 730 -8.78 44.91 -9.89
CA LEU A 730 -9.87 44.15 -10.48
C LEU A 730 -10.53 44.90 -11.64
N GLY A 731 -10.53 46.25 -11.64
CA GLY A 731 -11.26 47.06 -12.62
C GLY A 731 -10.42 47.85 -13.64
N CYS A 732 -9.12 48.04 -13.40
CA CYS A 732 -8.21 48.81 -14.25
C CYS A 732 -8.10 48.34 -15.74
N PRO A 733 -7.84 49.24 -16.70
CA PRO A 733 -7.50 48.87 -18.08
C PRO A 733 -6.16 48.14 -18.20
N ILE A 734 -6.01 47.41 -19.30
CA ILE A 734 -4.77 46.75 -19.72
C ILE A 734 -4.27 47.42 -21.00
N HIS A 735 -3.03 47.92 -20.98
CA HIS A 735 -2.39 48.51 -22.15
C HIS A 735 -1.97 47.40 -23.14
N LEU A 736 -2.67 47.31 -24.27
CA LEU A 736 -2.51 46.25 -25.27
C LEU A 736 -2.29 46.80 -26.70
N PRO A 737 -1.78 45.95 -27.63
CA PRO A 737 -1.72 46.30 -29.06
C PRO A 737 -3.11 46.67 -29.62
N SER A 738 -3.16 47.61 -30.57
CA SER A 738 -4.43 48.04 -31.16
C SER A 738 -5.20 46.89 -31.80
N SER A 739 -6.52 46.85 -31.59
CA SER A 739 -7.45 45.86 -32.14
C SER A 739 -7.37 45.73 -33.68
N LYS A 740 -6.99 46.80 -34.37
CA LYS A 740 -6.82 46.86 -35.83
C LYS A 740 -5.72 45.91 -36.33
N LEU A 741 -4.67 45.66 -35.53
CA LEU A 741 -3.52 44.82 -35.90
C LEU A 741 -3.85 43.33 -36.07
N PHE A 742 -5.06 42.91 -35.69
CA PHE A 742 -5.56 41.55 -35.84
C PHE A 742 -6.31 41.31 -37.16
N SER A 743 -6.43 42.33 -38.04
CA SER A 743 -6.93 42.13 -39.40
C SER A 743 -5.99 41.20 -40.19
N GLU A 744 -6.52 40.41 -41.13
CA GLU A 744 -5.68 39.49 -41.92
C GLU A 744 -4.65 40.21 -42.78
N HIS A 745 -4.95 41.45 -43.21
CA HIS A 745 -4.06 42.31 -43.98
C HIS A 745 -2.92 42.84 -43.10
N ASP A 746 -3.27 43.45 -41.97
CA ASP A 746 -2.31 44.17 -41.14
C ASP A 746 -1.41 43.20 -40.37
N TRP A 747 -1.94 42.05 -39.93
CA TRP A 747 -1.15 40.97 -39.35
C TRP A 747 -0.06 40.45 -40.31
N GLN A 748 -0.35 40.39 -41.63
CA GLN A 748 0.63 40.01 -42.64
C GLN A 748 1.70 41.09 -42.85
N SER A 749 1.39 42.37 -42.65
CA SER A 749 2.38 43.46 -42.69
C SER A 749 3.38 43.44 -41.51
N LEU A 750 2.98 42.91 -40.35
CA LEU A 750 3.82 42.90 -39.14
C LEU A 750 5.09 42.06 -39.30
N THR A 751 6.22 42.58 -38.79
CA THR A 751 7.48 41.83 -38.67
C THR A 751 7.36 40.69 -37.65
N VAL A 752 8.26 39.70 -37.73
CA VAL A 752 8.29 38.56 -36.79
C VAL A 752 8.37 39.03 -35.33
N ARG A 753 9.19 40.05 -35.02
CA ARG A 753 9.28 40.59 -33.66
C ARG A 753 7.98 41.25 -33.21
N GLN A 754 7.30 42.02 -34.07
CA GLN A 754 6.01 42.62 -33.72
C GLN A 754 4.93 41.55 -33.49
N ARG A 755 4.87 40.50 -34.33
CA ARG A 755 3.96 39.37 -34.10
C ARG A 755 4.24 38.68 -32.76
N GLN A 756 5.51 38.49 -32.39
CA GLN A 756 5.90 37.96 -31.07
C GLN A 756 5.46 38.87 -29.92
N VAL A 757 5.69 40.19 -30.01
CA VAL A 757 5.22 41.17 -29.00
C VAL A 757 3.70 41.10 -28.82
N VAL A 758 2.93 40.99 -29.91
CA VAL A 758 1.46 40.86 -29.84
C VAL A 758 1.04 39.53 -29.20
N CYS A 759 1.65 38.39 -29.60
CA CYS A 759 1.40 37.09 -28.97
C CYS A 759 1.67 37.13 -27.45
N LEU A 760 2.82 37.68 -27.04
CA LEU A 760 3.22 37.77 -25.65
C LEU A 760 2.33 38.72 -24.84
N SER A 761 1.89 39.83 -25.43
CA SER A 761 0.97 40.77 -24.77
C SER A 761 -0.37 40.11 -24.45
N LEU A 762 -0.95 39.39 -25.41
CA LEU A 762 -2.17 38.58 -25.18
C LEU A 762 -1.93 37.45 -24.17
N TYR A 763 -0.77 36.80 -24.20
CA TYR A 763 -0.41 35.75 -23.26
C TYR A 763 -0.33 36.25 -21.82
N TYR A 764 0.39 37.34 -21.55
CA TYR A 764 0.48 37.92 -20.20
C TYR A 764 -0.88 38.44 -19.74
N ALA A 765 -1.68 39.08 -20.60
CA ALA A 765 -3.05 39.52 -20.27
C ALA A 765 -3.98 38.36 -19.89
N ALA A 766 -3.91 37.24 -20.62
CA ALA A 766 -4.68 36.04 -20.31
C ALA A 766 -4.32 35.42 -18.96
N ASN A 767 -3.05 35.50 -18.54
CA ASN A 767 -2.61 34.97 -17.24
C ASN A 767 -2.88 35.95 -16.09
N TRP A 768 -2.72 37.25 -16.31
CA TRP A 768 -3.15 38.31 -15.39
C TRP A 768 -4.64 38.16 -15.03
N MET A 769 -5.50 38.00 -16.04
CA MET A 769 -6.93 37.79 -15.80
C MET A 769 -7.26 36.48 -15.09
N ARG A 770 -6.43 35.42 -15.20
CA ARG A 770 -6.60 34.21 -14.38
C ARG A 770 -6.28 34.46 -12.92
N GLU A 771 -5.22 35.21 -12.62
CA GLU A 771 -4.88 35.50 -11.21
C GLU A 771 -5.83 36.50 -10.57
N LEU A 772 -6.34 37.50 -11.31
CA LEU A 772 -7.45 38.34 -10.83
C LEU A 772 -8.66 37.48 -10.41
N LEU A 773 -9.04 36.50 -11.24
CA LEU A 773 -10.13 35.58 -10.90
C LEU A 773 -9.78 34.72 -9.68
N ASN A 774 -8.56 34.17 -9.61
CA ASN A 774 -8.08 33.33 -8.50
C ASN A 774 -8.07 34.09 -7.16
N ALA A 775 -7.55 35.32 -7.12
CA ALA A 775 -7.51 36.14 -5.92
C ALA A 775 -8.91 36.60 -5.49
N PHE A 776 -9.64 37.27 -6.38
CA PHE A 776 -10.90 37.93 -6.02
C PHE A 776 -12.10 36.95 -5.89
N CYS A 777 -12.01 35.68 -6.35
CA CYS A 777 -13.06 34.70 -6.04
C CYS A 777 -13.26 34.51 -4.52
N THR A 778 -12.18 34.63 -3.74
CA THR A 778 -12.20 34.49 -2.27
C THR A 778 -13.15 35.47 -1.58
N GLN A 779 -13.35 36.65 -2.19
CA GLN A 779 -14.22 37.72 -1.69
C GLN A 779 -15.72 37.39 -1.83
N VAL A 780 -16.07 36.44 -2.70
CA VAL A 780 -17.46 36.10 -3.03
C VAL A 780 -17.84 34.71 -2.55
N SER A 781 -16.92 33.74 -2.58
CA SER A 781 -17.13 32.32 -2.22
C SER A 781 -17.40 32.05 -0.73
N GLY A 782 -17.77 33.06 0.06
CA GLY A 782 -18.42 32.88 1.38
C GLY A 782 -17.50 32.41 2.52
N ARG A 783 -16.19 32.62 2.41
CA ARG A 783 -15.22 32.23 3.45
C ARG A 783 -14.92 33.32 4.48
N PHE A 784 -15.39 34.55 4.25
CA PHE A 784 -15.16 35.73 5.07
C PHE A 784 -16.42 36.61 5.11
N ASP A 785 -16.88 36.98 6.31
CA ASP A 785 -18.11 37.78 6.52
C ASP A 785 -17.87 39.31 6.48
N CYS A 786 -16.64 39.73 6.15
CA CYS A 786 -16.14 41.10 6.34
C CYS A 786 -16.59 42.11 5.26
N ILE A 787 -17.45 41.73 4.31
CA ILE A 787 -17.73 42.48 3.07
C ILE A 787 -19.23 42.72 2.92
N SER A 788 -19.64 43.93 2.53
CA SER A 788 -21.06 44.26 2.33
C SER A 788 -21.66 43.49 1.13
N GLN A 789 -22.94 43.16 1.20
CA GLN A 789 -23.65 42.47 0.10
C GLN A 789 -23.59 43.27 -1.22
N ALA A 790 -23.66 44.61 -1.16
CA ALA A 790 -23.53 45.46 -2.35
C ALA A 790 -22.12 45.38 -2.97
N THR A 791 -21.08 45.47 -2.15
CA THR A 791 -19.68 45.30 -2.58
C THR A 791 -19.45 43.90 -3.17
N LYS A 792 -20.03 42.87 -2.56
CA LYS A 792 -19.98 41.49 -3.05
C LYS A 792 -20.62 41.36 -4.43
N GLU A 793 -21.78 41.96 -4.66
CA GLU A 793 -22.44 41.96 -5.98
C GLU A 793 -21.67 42.75 -7.05
N GLU A 794 -21.02 43.86 -6.67
CA GLU A 794 -20.15 44.62 -7.58
C GLU A 794 -18.92 43.79 -7.99
N ILE A 795 -18.23 43.18 -7.01
CA ILE A 795 -17.09 42.29 -7.25
C ILE A 795 -17.53 41.11 -8.12
N SER A 796 -18.68 40.48 -7.86
CA SER A 796 -19.26 39.44 -8.72
C SER A 796 -19.46 39.92 -10.17
N ALA A 797 -19.98 41.12 -10.38
CA ALA A 797 -20.18 41.68 -11.71
C ALA A 797 -18.84 41.97 -12.42
N LYS A 798 -17.86 42.56 -11.71
CA LYS A 798 -16.50 42.80 -12.23
C LYS A 798 -15.78 41.48 -12.56
N LEU A 799 -15.96 40.42 -11.75
CA LEU A 799 -15.43 39.07 -12.01
C LEU A 799 -16.06 38.43 -13.25
N LEU A 800 -17.38 38.50 -13.42
CA LEU A 800 -18.05 38.00 -14.64
C LEU A 800 -17.59 38.77 -15.90
N LYS A 801 -17.36 40.08 -15.80
CA LYS A 801 -16.72 40.87 -16.88
C LYS A 801 -15.28 40.41 -17.14
N ARG A 802 -14.43 40.25 -16.12
CA ARG A 802 -13.05 39.72 -16.29
C ARG A 802 -13.02 38.32 -16.88
N LEU A 803 -13.97 37.45 -16.52
CA LEU A 803 -14.08 36.12 -17.11
C LEU A 803 -14.56 36.18 -18.57
N ARG A 804 -15.43 37.12 -18.92
CA ARG A 804 -15.80 37.43 -20.33
C ARG A 804 -14.61 37.97 -21.13
N ASN A 805 -13.70 38.70 -20.48
CA ASN A 805 -12.48 39.25 -21.10
C ASN A 805 -11.36 38.20 -21.25
N LEU A 806 -11.19 37.34 -20.25
CA LEU A 806 -10.36 36.14 -20.33
C LEU A 806 -10.84 35.23 -21.47
N MET A 807 -12.16 35.00 -21.51
CA MET A 807 -12.82 34.36 -22.63
C MET A 807 -12.49 35.05 -23.94
N TYR A 808 -12.65 36.38 -24.07
CA TYR A 808 -12.39 37.15 -25.28
C TYR A 808 -11.00 36.87 -25.89
N VAL A 809 -9.93 36.90 -25.08
CA VAL A 809 -8.56 36.57 -25.53
C VAL A 809 -8.43 35.11 -26.01
N PHE A 810 -9.14 34.18 -25.37
CA PHE A 810 -9.21 32.77 -25.78
C PHE A 810 -10.30 32.49 -26.85
N LEU A 811 -11.14 33.44 -27.25
CA LEU A 811 -12.53 33.11 -27.61
C LEU A 811 -12.67 32.29 -28.89
N ASN A 812 -11.81 32.55 -29.88
CA ASN A 812 -11.80 31.80 -31.12
C ASN A 812 -11.23 30.37 -30.96
N SER A 813 -11.02 29.84 -29.74
CA SER A 813 -10.94 28.38 -29.47
C SER A 813 -12.19 27.79 -28.83
N VAL A 814 -13.14 28.62 -28.36
CA VAL A 814 -14.43 28.18 -27.79
C VAL A 814 -15.57 28.35 -28.80
N ILE A 815 -15.59 29.45 -29.55
CA ILE A 815 -16.59 29.71 -30.60
C ILE A 815 -16.26 28.97 -31.90
N ALA A 816 -14.99 28.73 -32.21
CA ALA A 816 -14.56 28.15 -33.50
C ALA A 816 -14.83 26.64 -33.71
N MET A 817 -15.74 26.04 -32.93
CA MET A 817 -16.46 24.85 -33.40
C MET A 817 -17.67 25.22 -34.29
N LEU A 818 -18.13 26.48 -34.32
CA LEU A 818 -19.52 26.83 -34.60
C LEU A 818 -19.79 28.07 -35.47
N THR A 819 -19.40 28.03 -36.75
CA THR A 819 -20.32 28.47 -37.84
C THR A 819 -19.89 27.97 -39.21
N SER A 820 -20.66 27.03 -39.78
CA SER A 820 -20.88 26.89 -41.23
C SER A 820 -22.16 26.08 -41.46
N LYS A 821 -22.84 26.27 -42.59
CA LYS A 821 -23.95 25.41 -43.03
C LYS A 821 -23.49 24.12 -43.72
N ASP A 822 -22.21 24.02 -44.07
CA ASP A 822 -21.59 22.76 -44.52
C ASP A 822 -20.95 22.04 -43.34
N GLY A 823 -21.29 20.76 -43.14
CA GLY A 823 -20.74 19.88 -42.09
C GLY A 823 -19.28 19.46 -42.28
N LYS A 824 -18.38 20.44 -42.49
CA LYS A 824 -16.92 20.26 -42.62
C LYS A 824 -16.23 21.27 -41.71
N CYS A 825 -15.77 20.81 -40.54
CA CYS A 825 -15.06 21.63 -39.55
C CYS A 825 -13.91 22.41 -40.19
N ARG A 826 -14.06 23.74 -40.29
CA ARG A 826 -13.14 24.66 -40.95
C ARG A 826 -13.17 26.02 -40.25
N TYR A 827 -11.99 26.58 -40.01
CA TYR A 827 -11.72 27.95 -39.57
C TYR A 827 -12.43 28.44 -38.29
N LEU A 828 -11.73 28.35 -37.15
CA LEU A 828 -10.84 29.43 -36.69
C LEU A 828 -9.98 28.97 -35.51
N GLU A 829 -9.08 29.84 -35.04
CA GLU A 829 -8.18 29.59 -33.91
C GLU A 829 -8.28 30.76 -32.90
N SER A 830 -8.12 30.53 -31.58
CA SER A 830 -8.14 31.62 -30.55
C SER A 830 -7.23 32.76 -30.96
N LEU A 831 -7.49 34.01 -30.55
CA LEU A 831 -6.68 35.16 -30.99
C LEU A 831 -5.17 34.87 -30.77
N LEU A 832 -4.85 34.25 -29.64
CA LEU A 832 -3.52 33.70 -29.34
C LEU A 832 -3.13 32.47 -30.21
N ASN A 833 -3.95 31.41 -30.35
CA ASN A 833 -3.58 30.23 -31.17
C ASN A 833 -3.47 30.54 -32.68
N HIS A 834 -4.22 31.51 -33.19
CA HIS A 834 -4.15 32.01 -34.56
C HIS A 834 -2.82 32.70 -34.80
N SER A 835 -2.46 33.63 -33.90
CA SER A 835 -1.16 34.29 -33.91
C SER A 835 0.01 33.32 -33.69
N LEU A 836 -0.13 32.29 -32.83
CA LEU A 836 0.87 31.23 -32.62
C LEU A 836 0.99 30.25 -33.81
N LYS A 837 -0.09 30.02 -34.57
CA LYS A 837 -0.04 29.26 -35.82
C LYS A 837 0.61 30.08 -36.94
N LYS A 838 0.33 31.38 -37.01
CA LYS A 838 0.96 32.34 -37.95
C LYS A 838 2.35 32.83 -37.50
N CYS A 839 2.81 32.46 -36.31
CA CYS A 839 4.13 32.79 -35.76
C CYS A 839 4.58 31.70 -34.77
N ALA A 840 5.47 30.80 -35.21
CA ALA A 840 5.96 29.67 -34.43
C ALA A 840 6.79 30.12 -33.20
N LEU A 841 6.10 30.38 -32.09
CA LEU A 841 6.64 30.89 -30.84
C LEU A 841 6.44 29.87 -29.71
N SER A 842 7.50 29.64 -28.94
CA SER A 842 7.42 29.00 -27.62
C SER A 842 7.08 30.07 -26.58
N LEU A 843 6.01 29.86 -25.82
CA LEU A 843 5.61 30.77 -24.76
C LEU A 843 6.57 30.66 -23.55
N PRO A 844 6.81 31.75 -22.80
CA PRO A 844 7.49 31.70 -21.51
C PRO A 844 6.69 30.86 -20.50
N GLU A 845 7.36 30.15 -19.61
CA GLU A 845 6.69 29.46 -18.51
C GLU A 845 6.36 30.43 -17.38
N LEU A 846 5.08 30.50 -17.02
CA LEU A 846 4.56 31.32 -15.92
C LEU A 846 4.23 30.47 -14.69
N TYR A 847 3.91 29.20 -14.92
CA TYR A 847 3.79 28.19 -13.87
C TYR A 847 4.88 27.13 -14.10
N PRO A 848 5.85 26.97 -13.19
CA PRO A 848 6.87 25.94 -13.32
C PRO A 848 6.24 24.55 -13.22
N LEU A 849 6.01 23.86 -14.35
CA LEU A 849 5.46 22.51 -14.31
C LEU A 849 6.46 21.60 -13.58
N VAL A 850 6.02 21.07 -12.43
CA VAL A 850 6.89 20.49 -11.41
C VAL A 850 7.70 19.27 -11.88
N GLU A 851 7.22 18.56 -12.89
CA GLU A 851 7.85 17.37 -13.46
C GLU A 851 8.42 17.64 -14.86
N GLU A 852 9.75 17.70 -14.97
CA GLU A 852 10.41 17.60 -16.27
C GLU A 852 10.30 16.17 -16.82
N ALA A 853 9.68 16.01 -17.99
CA ALA A 853 9.92 14.83 -18.81
C ALA A 853 11.36 14.91 -19.33
N SER A 854 12.23 13.99 -18.88
CA SER A 854 13.69 13.99 -19.10
C SER A 854 14.08 14.39 -20.53
N SER A 855 14.78 15.52 -20.68
CA SER A 855 14.98 16.20 -21.96
C SER A 855 15.91 15.43 -22.91
N SER A 856 15.33 14.74 -23.89
CA SER A 856 16.06 14.03 -24.95
C SER A 856 15.62 14.42 -26.38
N PHE A 857 15.24 15.69 -26.57
CA PHE A 857 14.90 16.25 -27.89
C PHE A 857 15.63 17.56 -28.19
N THR A 858 16.86 17.44 -28.70
CA THR A 858 17.57 18.53 -29.38
C THR A 858 16.90 18.83 -30.73
N SER A 859 16.09 19.88 -30.79
CA SER A 859 15.54 20.42 -32.06
C SER A 859 16.20 21.75 -32.41
N GLN A 860 17.26 21.71 -33.22
CA GLN A 860 17.80 22.91 -33.85
C GLN A 860 16.79 23.45 -34.89
N PRO A 861 16.59 24.78 -34.99
CA PRO A 861 15.66 25.35 -35.94
C PRO A 861 16.26 25.34 -37.36
N TYR A 862 15.72 24.50 -38.24
CA TYR A 862 16.07 24.52 -39.66
C TYR A 862 15.29 25.59 -40.43
N ASN A 863 15.99 26.66 -40.83
CA ASN A 863 15.53 27.52 -41.91
C ASN A 863 15.66 26.79 -43.26
N VAL A 864 14.68 26.96 -44.14
CA VAL A 864 14.74 26.48 -45.52
C VAL A 864 14.81 27.67 -46.48
N ILE A 865 15.94 27.79 -47.17
CA ILE A 865 16.06 28.53 -48.43
C ILE A 865 16.61 27.53 -49.45
N GLY A 866 16.06 27.55 -50.68
CA GLY A 866 16.15 26.43 -51.60
C GLY A 866 17.38 26.40 -52.52
N VAL A 867 17.83 25.17 -52.80
CA VAL A 867 18.24 24.67 -54.13
C VAL A 867 19.29 25.47 -54.91
N GLU A 868 20.49 24.88 -55.08
CA GLU A 868 20.94 24.45 -56.41
C GLU A 868 21.90 23.23 -56.37
N LYS A 869 22.41 22.77 -57.52
CA LYS A 869 22.81 21.36 -57.78
C LYS A 869 24.26 21.18 -58.30
N LYS A 870 24.68 19.90 -58.34
CA LYS A 870 25.82 19.27 -59.10
C LYS A 870 27.17 19.24 -58.32
N ALA A 871 28.10 18.29 -58.55
CA ALA A 871 28.16 17.19 -59.54
C ALA A 871 29.09 16.00 -59.14
N LEU A 872 28.84 14.81 -59.73
CA LEU A 872 29.72 13.61 -59.89
C LEU A 872 30.21 12.89 -58.60
N HIS A 873 30.26 11.55 -58.46
CA HIS A 873 30.78 10.41 -59.28
C HIS A 873 32.33 10.28 -59.24
N THR A 874 32.96 9.08 -59.26
CA THR A 874 32.53 7.75 -59.78
C THR A 874 33.33 6.57 -59.17
N LYS A 875 32.72 5.36 -59.07
CA LYS A 875 33.16 3.94 -59.38
C LYS A 875 34.66 3.50 -59.22
N ALA A 876 35.08 2.22 -59.25
CA ALA A 876 34.50 0.94 -59.77
C ALA A 876 35.02 -0.29 -58.94
N ASN A 877 34.32 -1.43 -58.83
CA ASN A 877 34.39 -2.69 -59.64
C ASN A 877 35.70 -3.51 -59.46
N GLU A 878 35.77 -4.86 -59.46
CA GLU A 878 34.84 -6.03 -59.46
C GLU A 878 35.69 -7.29 -59.05
N ASP A 879 35.30 -8.58 -59.00
CA ASP A 879 34.13 -9.37 -59.46
C ASP A 879 33.74 -10.49 -58.42
N SER A 880 33.94 -11.79 -58.74
CA SER A 880 33.28 -12.96 -58.12
C SER A 880 33.99 -14.29 -58.53
N PRO A 881 33.48 -15.53 -58.32
CA PRO A 881 32.43 -16.06 -57.41
C PRO A 881 33.02 -17.16 -56.45
N LEU A 882 32.32 -17.83 -55.51
CA LEU A 882 31.16 -18.74 -55.62
C LEU A 882 30.47 -19.02 -54.24
N ASN A 883 29.39 -19.80 -54.24
CA ASN A 883 28.32 -19.80 -53.21
C ASN A 883 28.50 -20.74 -51.99
N SER A 884 28.05 -20.29 -50.79
CA SER A 884 26.75 -20.74 -50.23
C SER A 884 26.29 -20.10 -48.89
N LYS A 885 25.00 -19.70 -48.88
CA LYS A 885 24.02 -19.54 -47.77
C LYS A 885 24.37 -18.67 -46.53
N MET A 886 23.66 -17.54 -46.44
CA MET A 886 23.60 -16.52 -45.38
C MET A 886 22.80 -16.92 -44.12
N LYS A 887 22.80 -16.19 -42.99
CA LYS A 887 23.81 -15.36 -42.25
C LYS A 887 23.20 -14.97 -40.89
N LYS A 888 23.97 -14.95 -39.79
CA LYS A 888 23.62 -14.30 -38.52
C LYS A 888 24.90 -14.07 -37.69
N ARG A 889 25.05 -12.92 -37.03
CA ARG A 889 26.23 -12.52 -36.18
C ARG A 889 27.56 -12.40 -36.98
N LYS A 890 28.64 -11.76 -36.50
CA LYS A 890 28.84 -10.84 -35.34
C LYS A 890 30.02 -9.87 -35.60
N THR A 891 30.00 -8.78 -34.81
CA THR A 891 31.10 -7.94 -34.27
C THR A 891 32.58 -8.39 -34.37
N SER A 892 33.47 -7.39 -34.20
CA SER A 892 34.80 -7.42 -33.54
C SER A 892 36.04 -7.60 -34.45
N LYS A 893 37.28 -7.21 -34.06
CA LYS A 893 37.85 -6.85 -32.74
C LYS A 893 39.17 -6.05 -32.88
N THR A 894 39.58 -5.31 -31.82
CA THR A 894 40.95 -5.05 -31.24
C THR A 894 42.24 -5.22 -32.10
N SER A 895 43.37 -4.53 -31.90
CA SER A 895 43.96 -3.66 -30.83
C SER A 895 45.33 -3.12 -31.35
N LYS A 896 46.06 -2.15 -30.76
CA LYS A 896 46.73 -2.13 -29.44
C LYS A 896 47.32 -0.74 -29.09
N ASP A 897 47.41 -0.47 -27.78
CA ASP A 897 48.55 0.01 -26.95
C ASP A 897 49.49 1.13 -27.51
N SER A 898 50.01 2.12 -26.76
CA SER A 898 50.05 2.33 -25.28
C SER A 898 50.31 3.80 -24.87
N ASP A 899 49.60 4.26 -23.82
CA ASP A 899 50.06 5.04 -22.63
C ASP A 899 50.74 6.43 -22.68
N ILE A 900 50.78 7.03 -21.47
CA ILE A 900 51.63 8.13 -20.94
C ILE A 900 51.12 9.58 -21.10
N ASN A 901 50.27 9.98 -20.14
CA ASN A 901 50.47 11.09 -19.18
C ASN A 901 50.89 12.49 -19.69
N GLY A 902 50.05 13.52 -19.47
CA GLY A 902 50.36 14.91 -19.87
C GLY A 902 49.49 16.00 -19.21
N LYS A 903 49.82 16.36 -17.97
CA LYS A 903 49.23 17.44 -17.15
C LYS A 903 48.91 18.77 -17.89
N SER A 904 47.71 19.30 -17.62
CA SER A 904 47.37 20.73 -17.41
C SER A 904 48.11 21.85 -18.18
N ARG A 905 47.34 22.76 -18.82
CA ARG A 905 47.26 24.19 -18.44
C ARG A 905 46.32 24.99 -19.35
N GLN A 906 45.53 25.90 -18.75
CA GLN A 906 45.13 27.15 -19.41
C GLN A 906 46.36 28.09 -19.44
N PRO A 907 46.39 29.07 -20.35
CA PRO A 907 45.99 30.40 -19.89
C PRO A 907 44.95 31.07 -20.79
N THR A 908 44.40 32.16 -20.26
CA THR A 908 43.32 32.99 -20.83
C THR A 908 43.91 34.35 -21.26
N ILE A 909 43.04 35.30 -21.64
CA ILE A 909 43.28 36.76 -21.61
C ILE A 909 44.11 37.34 -22.77
N LEU A 910 43.38 37.88 -23.74
CA LEU A 910 43.35 39.32 -24.06
C LEU A 910 44.66 40.05 -24.46
N ASP A 911 45.40 39.48 -25.40
CA ASP A 911 46.08 40.26 -26.45
C ASP A 911 45.54 39.72 -27.80
N VAL A 912 45.19 40.51 -28.82
CA VAL A 912 45.72 41.83 -29.21
C VAL A 912 44.58 42.83 -29.53
N LEU A 913 44.63 44.00 -28.89
CA LEU A 913 43.91 45.21 -29.32
C LEU A 913 44.53 45.82 -30.60
N ARG A 914 43.75 46.64 -31.34
CA ARG A 914 44.16 47.84 -32.14
C ARG A 914 44.18 47.72 -33.68
N LYS A 915 43.57 48.73 -34.35
CA LYS A 915 43.46 49.01 -35.82
C LYS A 915 42.58 48.01 -36.60
N ALA A 916 41.86 48.38 -37.66
CA ALA A 916 41.37 49.64 -38.25
C ALA A 916 40.21 49.26 -39.23
N GLY A 917 39.34 50.11 -39.80
CA GLY A 917 39.21 51.58 -39.84
C GLY A 917 38.85 52.03 -41.28
N ALA A 918 37.81 52.86 -41.45
CA ALA A 918 37.17 53.29 -42.73
C ALA A 918 36.45 52.16 -43.52
N LEU A 919 35.28 52.31 -44.18
CA LEU A 919 34.55 53.41 -44.85
C LEU A 919 34.95 53.70 -46.31
N ALA A 920 34.07 53.32 -47.25
CA ALA A 920 33.78 54.02 -48.51
C ALA A 920 32.45 53.53 -49.14
N SER A 921 31.83 54.37 -49.96
CA SER A 921 30.63 54.17 -50.81
C SER A 921 30.93 54.84 -52.19
N PRO A 922 30.00 55.12 -53.13
CA PRO A 922 28.56 54.78 -53.30
C PRO A 922 28.27 54.26 -54.75
N ASP A 923 27.13 54.70 -55.35
CA ASP A 923 26.81 54.82 -56.80
C ASP A 923 26.31 53.61 -57.64
N VAL A 924 25.47 53.77 -58.69
CA VAL A 924 24.30 54.66 -58.99
C VAL A 924 23.62 54.26 -60.33
N GLN A 925 22.28 54.45 -60.51
CA GLN A 925 21.53 54.48 -61.80
C GLN A 925 21.52 53.22 -62.71
N ASN A 926 20.73 53.09 -63.81
CA ASN A 926 19.34 53.49 -64.16
C ASN A 926 18.83 52.60 -65.33
N GLU A 927 17.50 52.50 -65.54
CA GLU A 927 16.81 52.15 -66.84
C GLU A 927 17.19 50.80 -67.54
N ASP A 928 16.45 50.23 -68.51
CA ASP A 928 15.44 50.74 -69.46
C ASP A 928 14.38 49.67 -69.85
N SER A 929 13.52 49.93 -70.85
CA SER A 929 12.27 49.19 -71.16
C SER A 929 12.33 48.34 -72.48
N PRO A 930 11.27 48.24 -73.33
CA PRO A 930 10.36 47.09 -73.35
C PRO A 930 10.28 46.29 -74.68
N GLY A 931 9.51 45.19 -74.72
CA GLY A 931 9.27 44.39 -75.94
C GLY A 931 7.90 43.71 -76.03
N MET A 932 7.22 43.87 -77.18
CA MET A 932 5.90 43.30 -77.53
C MET A 932 6.00 41.79 -77.92
N SER A 933 4.94 40.97 -77.94
CA SER A 933 3.67 41.20 -78.66
C SER A 933 2.53 40.23 -78.31
N SER A 934 1.32 40.59 -78.71
CA SER A 934 0.05 39.90 -78.43
C SER A 934 -0.52 39.12 -79.63
N LYS A 935 -1.30 38.07 -79.37
CA LYS A 935 -2.42 37.65 -80.24
C LYS A 935 -3.66 37.29 -79.41
N VAL A 936 -4.84 37.56 -79.99
CA VAL A 936 -6.16 37.47 -79.35
C VAL A 936 -7.09 36.65 -80.24
N SER A 937 -7.88 35.76 -79.64
CA SER A 937 -9.12 35.23 -80.22
C SER A 937 -10.01 34.57 -79.16
N THR A 938 -11.26 35.01 -79.10
CA THR A 938 -12.42 34.41 -78.37
C THR A 938 -13.61 34.37 -79.34
N PRO A 939 -14.75 33.69 -79.08
CA PRO A 939 -15.21 32.97 -77.88
C PRO A 939 -15.42 31.45 -78.18
N GLU A 940 -16.29 30.61 -77.58
CA GLU A 940 -17.34 30.79 -76.55
C GLU A 940 -17.72 29.48 -75.81
N SER A 941 -18.45 29.64 -74.70
CA SER A 941 -19.43 28.71 -74.10
C SER A 941 -18.97 27.47 -73.29
N ALA A 942 -19.54 27.38 -72.09
CA ALA A 942 -19.93 26.18 -71.32
C ALA A 942 -18.95 24.98 -71.15
N GLY A 943 -18.32 24.90 -69.97
CA GLY A 943 -17.74 23.66 -69.46
C GLY A 943 -17.32 23.77 -67.98
N LYS A 944 -18.00 23.06 -67.07
CA LYS A 944 -17.53 22.89 -65.67
C LYS A 944 -16.45 21.81 -65.64
N CYS A 945 -15.28 22.10 -65.07
CA CYS A 945 -14.29 21.08 -64.72
C CYS A 945 -14.00 21.09 -63.21
N THR A 946 -13.66 19.91 -62.70
CA THR A 946 -13.49 19.59 -61.27
C THR A 946 -12.06 19.82 -60.80
N ASN A 947 -11.90 20.51 -59.66
CA ASN A 947 -10.67 20.41 -58.88
C ASN A 947 -10.77 19.19 -57.95
N GLU A 948 -9.89 18.21 -58.11
CA GLU A 948 -9.65 17.22 -57.05
C GLU A 948 -8.87 17.87 -55.89
N PRO A 949 -9.23 17.60 -54.62
CA PRO A 949 -8.41 17.99 -53.48
C PRO A 949 -7.37 16.89 -53.19
N GLU A 950 -6.08 17.21 -53.29
CA GLU A 950 -5.03 16.35 -52.74
C GLU A 950 -5.23 16.15 -51.22
N ASN A 951 -5.03 14.91 -50.75
CA ASN A 951 -5.25 14.57 -49.34
C ASN A 951 -4.15 15.14 -48.45
N ILE A 952 -4.49 16.10 -47.59
CA ILE A 952 -3.58 16.67 -46.56
C ILE A 952 -4.11 16.31 -45.17
N GLU A 953 -3.21 15.88 -44.28
CA GLU A 953 -3.53 15.20 -43.03
C GLU A 953 -4.02 16.17 -41.92
N ILE A 954 -5.23 15.95 -41.42
CA ILE A 954 -5.99 16.97 -40.65
C ILE A 954 -5.61 17.05 -39.15
N SER A 955 -4.86 16.09 -38.60
CA SER A 955 -4.76 15.94 -37.14
C SER A 955 -3.86 16.94 -36.39
N ALA A 956 -3.17 17.88 -37.05
CA ALA A 956 -2.02 18.57 -36.48
C ALA A 956 -2.32 19.85 -35.66
N THR A 957 -3.32 20.66 -36.03
CA THR A 957 -3.36 22.09 -35.68
C THR A 957 -3.90 22.42 -34.28
N ALA A 958 -4.90 21.70 -33.77
CA ALA A 958 -5.43 21.94 -32.42
C ALA A 958 -4.40 21.64 -31.30
N LYS A 959 -3.33 20.91 -31.63
CA LYS A 959 -2.30 20.47 -30.68
C LYS A 959 -1.36 21.59 -30.24
N VAL A 960 -1.28 22.73 -30.93
CA VAL A 960 -0.21 23.74 -30.70
C VAL A 960 -0.40 24.51 -29.39
N LEU A 961 -1.55 25.16 -29.18
CA LEU A 961 -1.84 25.83 -27.91
C LEU A 961 -1.98 24.82 -26.75
N GLU A 962 -2.66 23.69 -26.98
CA GLU A 962 -2.91 22.71 -25.92
C GLU A 962 -1.61 22.04 -25.44
N ALA A 963 -0.66 21.74 -26.33
CA ALA A 963 0.68 21.27 -25.95
C ALA A 963 1.56 22.35 -25.28
N GLN A 964 1.11 23.62 -25.22
CA GLN A 964 1.73 24.68 -24.41
C GLN A 964 0.86 25.10 -23.22
N ARG A 965 -0.28 24.43 -22.96
CA ARG A 965 -1.21 24.82 -21.89
C ARG A 965 -0.60 24.73 -20.49
N TYR A 966 0.34 23.81 -20.28
CA TYR A 966 1.07 23.64 -19.02
C TYR A 966 1.89 24.88 -18.61
N LYS A 967 2.19 25.79 -19.55
CA LYS A 967 2.99 27.00 -19.29
C LYS A 967 2.18 28.12 -18.63
N PHE A 968 0.87 28.11 -18.83
CA PHE A 968 -0.06 29.09 -18.29
C PHE A 968 -0.28 28.85 -16.79
N ARG A 969 -0.60 29.93 -16.06
CA ARG A 969 -1.12 29.87 -14.70
C ARG A 969 -2.48 29.14 -14.69
N PRO A 970 -2.75 28.30 -13.68
CA PRO A 970 -4.03 27.60 -13.56
C PRO A 970 -5.17 28.52 -13.12
N LEU A 971 -6.40 28.01 -13.16
CA LEU A 971 -7.47 28.51 -12.31
C LEU A 971 -7.53 27.65 -11.04
N LEU A 972 -7.80 28.26 -9.89
CA LEU A 972 -8.02 27.54 -8.63
C LEU A 972 -9.38 26.81 -8.63
N VAL A 973 -9.62 25.98 -7.61
CA VAL A 973 -10.91 25.26 -7.44
C VAL A 973 -12.03 26.23 -7.05
N ASP A 974 -11.70 27.23 -6.24
CA ASP A 974 -12.67 28.19 -5.69
C ASP A 974 -13.29 29.12 -6.75
N CYS A 975 -12.64 29.25 -7.93
CA CYS A 975 -13.17 29.91 -9.12
C CYS A 975 -14.40 29.20 -9.73
N PHE A 976 -14.68 27.93 -9.38
CA PHE A 976 -15.90 27.28 -9.86
C PHE A 976 -17.18 27.81 -9.22
N ALA A 977 -17.08 28.56 -8.11
CA ALA A 977 -18.21 29.29 -7.53
C ALA A 977 -18.86 30.27 -8.53
N PHE A 978 -18.14 30.73 -9.56
CA PHE A 978 -18.69 31.56 -10.63
C PHE A 978 -19.83 30.88 -11.43
N LEU A 979 -19.93 29.54 -11.40
CA LEU A 979 -21.09 28.81 -11.95
C LEU A 979 -22.39 29.08 -11.19
N ALA A 980 -22.32 29.57 -9.94
CA ALA A 980 -23.47 29.95 -9.14
C ALA A 980 -23.93 31.41 -9.33
N PHE A 981 -23.19 32.23 -10.10
CA PHE A 981 -23.43 33.69 -10.16
C PHE A 981 -24.48 34.14 -11.20
N SER A 982 -25.06 33.21 -11.98
CA SER A 982 -26.13 33.54 -12.92
C SER A 982 -27.36 34.06 -12.17
N LYS A 983 -27.72 35.33 -12.39
CA LYS A 983 -28.78 36.02 -11.64
C LYS A 983 -30.16 35.39 -11.87
N ASN A 984 -31.05 35.58 -10.88
CA ASN A 984 -32.45 35.15 -10.92
C ASN A 984 -33.15 35.62 -12.20
N LEU A 985 -34.13 34.84 -12.67
CA LEU A 985 -34.86 35.06 -13.94
C LEU A 985 -35.76 36.33 -13.97
N ASP A 986 -35.78 37.11 -12.89
CA ASP A 986 -36.77 38.18 -12.66
C ASP A 986 -36.46 39.52 -13.37
N SER A 987 -35.34 39.64 -14.08
CA SER A 987 -35.06 40.78 -14.96
C SER A 987 -35.42 40.45 -16.42
N CYS A 988 -36.50 41.06 -16.93
CA CYS A 988 -37.19 40.67 -18.18
C CYS A 988 -36.38 40.76 -19.51
N CYS A 989 -35.08 41.10 -19.48
CA CYS A 989 -34.24 41.27 -20.68
C CYS A 989 -32.82 40.68 -20.54
N ALA A 990 -32.64 39.62 -19.74
CA ALA A 990 -31.37 38.88 -19.65
C ALA A 990 -31.49 37.50 -20.32
N ASP A 991 -30.96 37.35 -21.54
CA ASP A 991 -30.93 36.08 -22.28
C ASP A 991 -29.84 35.14 -21.71
N PRO A 992 -30.19 34.02 -21.05
CA PRO A 992 -29.20 33.15 -20.40
C PRO A 992 -28.17 32.57 -21.39
N ALA A 993 -28.51 32.53 -22.68
CA ALA A 993 -27.60 32.07 -23.73
C ALA A 993 -26.35 32.96 -23.89
N ALA A 994 -26.39 34.21 -23.40
CA ALA A 994 -25.24 35.12 -23.42
C ALA A 994 -24.18 34.81 -22.35
N GLU A 995 -24.47 33.92 -21.37
CA GLU A 995 -23.52 33.50 -20.33
C GLU A 995 -23.01 32.06 -20.52
N LEU A 996 -23.73 31.23 -21.30
CA LEU A 996 -23.31 29.86 -21.63
C LEU A 996 -21.83 29.69 -22.05
N PRO A 997 -21.22 30.55 -22.89
CA PRO A 997 -19.80 30.39 -23.25
C PRO A 997 -18.87 30.43 -22.03
N ILE A 998 -19.21 31.25 -21.03
CA ILE A 998 -18.45 31.43 -19.79
C ILE A 998 -18.53 30.16 -18.93
N HIS A 999 -19.74 29.61 -18.76
CA HIS A 999 -19.93 28.36 -18.04
C HIS A 999 -19.22 27.19 -18.75
N LEU A 1000 -19.25 27.12 -20.08
CA LEU A 1000 -18.53 26.10 -20.86
C LEU A 1000 -17.01 26.12 -20.63
N TYR A 1001 -16.41 27.31 -20.49
CA TYR A 1001 -14.98 27.44 -20.20
C TYR A 1001 -14.62 26.88 -18.81
N LEU A 1002 -15.42 27.20 -17.78
CA LEU A 1002 -15.25 26.68 -16.43
C LEU A 1002 -15.52 25.16 -16.35
N LEU A 1003 -16.57 24.67 -17.01
CA LEU A 1003 -16.91 23.24 -17.04
C LEU A 1003 -15.79 22.40 -17.67
N ARG A 1004 -15.12 22.90 -18.71
CA ARG A 1004 -13.93 22.25 -19.30
C ARG A 1004 -12.73 22.24 -18.38
N ASP A 1005 -12.56 23.26 -17.55
CA ASP A 1005 -11.49 23.27 -16.54
C ASP A 1005 -11.81 22.28 -15.40
N LEU A 1006 -13.07 22.17 -14.99
CA LEU A 1006 -13.55 21.16 -14.03
C LEU A 1006 -13.38 19.72 -14.56
N HIS A 1007 -13.73 19.47 -15.84
CA HIS A 1007 -13.50 18.21 -16.54
C HIS A 1007 -12.02 17.80 -16.46
N ASN A 1008 -11.11 18.69 -16.88
CA ASN A 1008 -9.67 18.44 -16.84
C ASN A 1008 -9.16 18.12 -15.42
N LYS A 1009 -9.74 18.76 -14.39
CA LYS A 1009 -9.39 18.49 -12.99
C LYS A 1009 -9.95 17.15 -12.47
N LEU A 1010 -11.17 16.78 -12.85
CA LEU A 1010 -11.76 15.47 -12.49
C LEU A 1010 -11.03 14.29 -13.15
N ASP A 1011 -10.39 14.51 -14.30
CA ASP A 1011 -9.62 13.47 -15.00
C ASP A 1011 -8.29 13.14 -14.33
N PHE A 1012 -7.66 14.07 -13.62
CA PHE A 1012 -6.48 13.80 -12.78
C PHE A 1012 -6.80 12.81 -11.64
N PHE A 1013 -7.99 12.89 -11.06
CA PHE A 1013 -8.44 11.98 -10.01
C PHE A 1013 -9.02 10.65 -10.53
N SER A 1014 -9.23 10.53 -11.85
CA SER A 1014 -9.80 9.33 -12.48
C SER A 1014 -8.73 8.24 -12.69
N PRO A 1015 -9.01 6.95 -12.41
CA PRO A 1015 -8.12 5.88 -12.81
C PRO A 1015 -8.06 5.77 -14.35
N PRO A 1016 -6.87 5.60 -14.97
CA PRO A 1016 -6.72 5.64 -16.42
C PRO A 1016 -7.40 4.43 -17.09
N SER A 1017 -8.56 4.68 -17.70
CA SER A 1017 -9.47 3.63 -18.19
C SER A 1017 -8.99 2.93 -19.47
N LYS A 1018 -8.12 3.57 -20.27
CA LYS A 1018 -7.46 3.01 -21.46
C LYS A 1018 -6.05 3.59 -21.61
N PRO A 1019 -5.07 2.83 -22.12
CA PRO A 1019 -3.74 3.34 -22.47
C PRO A 1019 -3.80 4.13 -23.79
N ILE A 1020 -4.38 5.34 -23.73
CA ILE A 1020 -4.34 6.30 -24.83
C ILE A 1020 -2.90 6.86 -24.95
N SER A 1021 -2.50 7.24 -26.16
CA SER A 1021 -1.11 7.54 -26.52
C SER A 1021 -0.39 8.48 -25.55
N ALA A 1022 0.84 8.14 -25.16
CA ALA A 1022 1.67 8.90 -24.23
C ALA A 1022 2.16 10.24 -24.82
N ARG A 1023 1.25 11.19 -24.94
CA ARG A 1023 1.49 12.59 -25.34
C ARG A 1023 0.65 13.49 -24.43
N CYS A 1024 1.32 14.35 -23.66
CA CYS A 1024 0.73 15.21 -22.63
C CYS A 1024 0.07 14.47 -21.44
N SER A 1025 0.79 13.54 -20.80
CA SER A 1025 0.52 13.14 -19.42
C SER A 1025 1.14 14.13 -18.42
N SER A 1026 0.84 15.42 -18.59
CA SER A 1026 1.19 16.49 -17.64
C SER A 1026 0.09 16.64 -16.61
N ASN A 1027 0.43 16.69 -15.32
CA ASN A 1027 -0.55 17.01 -14.28
C ASN A 1027 -1.22 18.36 -14.64
N PRO A 1028 -2.56 18.46 -14.62
CA PRO A 1028 -3.23 19.75 -14.82
C PRO A 1028 -2.76 20.72 -13.71
N PRO A 1029 -2.29 21.92 -14.06
CA PRO A 1029 -1.77 22.85 -13.06
C PRO A 1029 -2.89 23.28 -12.10
N GLY A 1030 -2.51 23.63 -10.86
CA GLY A 1030 -3.47 24.09 -9.83
C GLY A 1030 -4.22 23.00 -9.04
N ILE A 1031 -3.84 21.72 -9.17
CA ILE A 1031 -4.30 20.65 -8.26
C ILE A 1031 -3.21 20.19 -7.29
N GLY A 1032 -1.94 20.28 -7.66
CA GLY A 1032 -0.81 19.77 -6.86
C GLY A 1032 -0.85 20.29 -5.43
N GLY A 1033 -0.94 19.36 -4.46
CA GLY A 1033 -1.07 19.66 -3.03
C GLY A 1033 -2.50 19.58 -2.46
N VAL A 1034 -3.56 19.71 -3.27
CA VAL A 1034 -4.95 19.65 -2.75
C VAL A 1034 -5.37 18.18 -2.57
N PRO A 1035 -5.70 17.72 -1.35
CA PRO A 1035 -6.16 16.35 -1.13
C PRO A 1035 -7.55 16.16 -1.75
N LYS A 1036 -7.82 14.96 -2.29
CA LYS A 1036 -9.07 14.65 -3.00
C LYS A 1036 -10.33 14.99 -2.21
N ILE A 1037 -10.32 14.75 -0.91
CA ILE A 1037 -11.45 15.00 0.00
C ILE A 1037 -11.74 16.51 0.10
N GLU A 1038 -10.71 17.35 0.17
CA GLU A 1038 -10.92 18.81 0.15
C GLU A 1038 -11.50 19.25 -1.20
N PHE A 1039 -10.95 18.75 -2.31
CA PHE A 1039 -11.48 19.03 -3.66
C PHE A 1039 -12.97 18.65 -3.77
N LEU A 1040 -13.34 17.45 -3.31
CA LEU A 1040 -14.73 16.98 -3.27
C LEU A 1040 -15.62 17.85 -2.38
N SER A 1041 -15.11 18.28 -1.22
CA SER A 1041 -15.83 19.16 -0.30
C SER A 1041 -16.12 20.54 -0.92
N LYS A 1042 -15.16 21.11 -1.69
CA LYS A 1042 -15.32 22.40 -2.38
C LYS A 1042 -16.36 22.33 -3.49
N ILE A 1043 -16.32 21.28 -4.33
CA ILE A 1043 -17.27 21.15 -5.45
C ILE A 1043 -18.69 20.74 -5.03
N ARG A 1044 -18.92 20.26 -3.80
CA ARG A 1044 -20.24 19.89 -3.26
C ARG A 1044 -21.30 20.99 -3.45
N SER A 1045 -20.90 22.23 -3.23
CA SER A 1045 -21.75 23.43 -3.40
C SER A 1045 -22.25 23.63 -4.84
N LEU A 1046 -21.56 23.05 -5.82
CA LEU A 1046 -21.84 23.26 -7.24
C LEU A 1046 -22.91 22.31 -7.78
N PHE A 1047 -23.19 21.17 -7.13
CA PHE A 1047 -24.05 20.13 -7.71
C PHE A 1047 -25.44 20.65 -8.16
N PRO A 1048 -26.15 21.52 -7.40
CA PRO A 1048 -27.41 22.12 -7.86
C PRO A 1048 -27.22 23.04 -9.09
N THR A 1049 -26.11 23.78 -9.16
CA THR A 1049 -25.79 24.67 -10.29
C THR A 1049 -25.48 23.88 -11.56
N LEU A 1050 -24.84 22.71 -11.45
CA LEU A 1050 -24.61 21.81 -12.57
C LEU A 1050 -25.93 21.30 -13.16
N LYS A 1051 -26.93 20.97 -12.33
CA LYS A 1051 -28.28 20.67 -12.83
C LYS A 1051 -28.93 21.89 -13.48
N MET A 1052 -28.90 23.06 -12.85
CA MET A 1052 -29.49 24.29 -13.40
C MET A 1052 -28.95 24.64 -14.80
N HIS A 1053 -27.63 24.55 -15.00
CA HIS A 1053 -27.01 24.78 -16.32
C HIS A 1053 -27.37 23.70 -17.34
N LEU A 1054 -27.57 22.45 -16.90
CA LEU A 1054 -28.06 21.36 -17.73
C LEU A 1054 -29.53 21.54 -18.13
N GLU A 1055 -30.41 21.94 -17.21
CA GLU A 1055 -31.82 22.25 -17.50
C GLU A 1055 -31.94 23.45 -18.46
N CYS A 1056 -31.12 24.49 -18.29
CA CYS A 1056 -31.04 25.60 -19.24
C CYS A 1056 -30.54 25.15 -20.63
N ALA A 1057 -29.52 24.29 -20.71
CA ALA A 1057 -29.04 23.75 -21.98
C ALA A 1057 -30.09 22.87 -22.68
N VAL A 1058 -30.80 22.02 -21.93
CA VAL A 1058 -31.91 21.19 -22.44
C VAL A 1058 -33.06 22.05 -22.96
N ARG A 1059 -33.45 23.08 -22.22
CA ARG A 1059 -34.51 24.03 -22.60
C ARG A 1059 -34.18 24.78 -23.90
N ILE A 1060 -32.95 25.27 -24.04
CA ILE A 1060 -32.50 25.97 -25.26
C ILE A 1060 -32.46 25.02 -26.48
N LEU A 1061 -32.23 23.72 -26.27
CA LEU A 1061 -32.33 22.70 -27.33
C LEU A 1061 -33.78 22.36 -27.71
N GLN A 1062 -34.77 22.66 -26.86
CA GLN A 1062 -36.20 22.52 -27.14
C GLN A 1062 -36.81 23.78 -27.78
N GLU A 1063 -36.44 24.97 -27.30
CA GLU A 1063 -37.01 26.26 -27.71
C GLU A 1063 -36.53 26.72 -29.10
N GLY A 1064 -35.32 26.33 -29.51
CA GLY A 1064 -34.81 26.55 -30.87
C GLY A 1064 -33.71 27.61 -31.01
N ALA A 1065 -33.17 27.74 -32.22
CA ALA A 1065 -31.91 28.43 -32.48
C ALA A 1065 -32.05 29.92 -32.86
N GLU A 1066 -32.58 30.75 -31.97
CA GLU A 1066 -32.48 32.22 -32.12
C GLU A 1066 -31.05 32.72 -31.87
N THR A 1067 -30.57 33.69 -32.66
CA THR A 1067 -29.16 34.11 -32.64
C THR A 1067 -28.87 35.15 -31.55
N CYS A 1068 -28.14 34.76 -30.50
CA CYS A 1068 -27.73 35.60 -29.35
C CYS A 1068 -26.72 36.75 -29.69
N HIS A 1069 -26.58 37.12 -30.97
CA HIS A 1069 -25.43 37.91 -31.45
C HIS A 1069 -25.39 39.32 -30.85
N GLU A 1070 -26.54 39.98 -30.70
CA GLU A 1070 -26.63 41.34 -30.17
C GLU A 1070 -26.45 41.38 -28.65
N HIS A 1071 -27.04 40.43 -27.90
CA HIS A 1071 -26.78 40.27 -26.46
C HIS A 1071 -25.30 39.98 -26.18
N TRP A 1072 -24.67 39.05 -26.93
CA TRP A 1072 -23.24 38.78 -26.76
C TRP A 1072 -22.38 40.02 -27.04
N LYS A 1073 -22.68 40.78 -28.11
CA LYS A 1073 -22.01 42.06 -28.43
C LYS A 1073 -22.17 43.07 -27.29
N ALA A 1074 -23.40 43.31 -26.82
CA ALA A 1074 -23.68 44.27 -25.75
C ALA A 1074 -22.94 43.90 -24.45
N HIS A 1075 -22.97 42.63 -24.04
CA HIS A 1075 -22.22 42.18 -22.87
C HIS A 1075 -20.69 42.23 -23.07
N SER A 1076 -20.19 41.93 -24.28
CA SER A 1076 -18.75 42.04 -24.62
C SER A 1076 -18.26 43.49 -24.54
N ALA A 1077 -19.04 44.45 -25.05
CA ALA A 1077 -18.77 45.88 -24.96
C ALA A 1077 -18.88 46.37 -23.50
N SER A 1078 -19.86 45.89 -22.72
CA SER A 1078 -20.02 46.23 -21.29
C SER A 1078 -18.84 45.82 -20.39
N ALA A 1079 -17.95 44.96 -20.91
CA ALA A 1079 -16.74 44.49 -20.26
C ALA A 1079 -15.45 45.12 -20.87
N GLY A 1080 -15.59 46.12 -21.76
CA GLY A 1080 -14.47 46.89 -22.31
C GLY A 1080 -13.67 46.17 -23.41
N ASN A 1081 -14.22 45.13 -24.04
CA ASN A 1081 -13.55 44.49 -25.19
C ASN A 1081 -13.76 45.33 -26.46
N PRO A 1082 -12.73 45.48 -27.33
CA PRO A 1082 -12.88 46.18 -28.60
C PRO A 1082 -13.80 45.43 -29.58
N GLU A 1083 -14.30 46.10 -30.60
CA GLU A 1083 -15.18 45.48 -31.61
C GLU A 1083 -14.38 44.66 -32.63
N ILE A 1084 -14.64 43.35 -32.70
CA ILE A 1084 -14.19 42.48 -33.80
C ILE A 1084 -15.39 42.05 -34.65
N THR A 1085 -15.33 42.34 -35.95
CA THR A 1085 -16.24 41.79 -36.95
C THR A 1085 -16.02 40.28 -37.14
N ASN A 1086 -17.11 39.53 -37.37
CA ASN A 1086 -17.15 38.09 -37.72
C ASN A 1086 -17.09 37.06 -36.58
N VAL A 1087 -17.53 37.39 -35.35
CA VAL A 1087 -17.78 36.40 -34.28
C VAL A 1087 -19.28 36.09 -34.18
N VAL A 1088 -19.69 34.88 -34.61
CA VAL A 1088 -21.08 34.40 -34.53
C VAL A 1088 -21.16 33.22 -33.55
N VAL A 1089 -22.16 33.22 -32.66
CA VAL A 1089 -22.38 32.18 -31.65
C VAL A 1089 -23.65 31.41 -31.95
N SER A 1090 -23.55 30.09 -32.14
CA SER A 1090 -24.71 29.19 -32.17
C SER A 1090 -25.12 28.77 -30.75
N LYS A 1091 -26.32 29.18 -30.31
CA LYS A 1091 -26.88 28.79 -29.00
C LYS A 1091 -26.92 27.27 -28.81
N SER A 1092 -27.35 26.54 -29.85
CA SER A 1092 -27.67 25.12 -29.72
C SER A 1092 -26.44 24.25 -29.43
N SER A 1093 -25.33 24.42 -30.14
CA SER A 1093 -24.17 23.54 -29.94
C SER A 1093 -23.23 23.99 -28.80
N ILE A 1094 -23.30 25.25 -28.34
CA ILE A 1094 -22.78 25.58 -27.01
C ILE A 1094 -23.60 24.86 -25.93
N SER A 1095 -24.94 24.80 -26.08
CA SER A 1095 -25.80 24.00 -25.19
C SER A 1095 -25.48 22.50 -25.26
N CYS A 1096 -25.28 21.92 -26.46
CA CYS A 1096 -24.78 20.55 -26.61
C CYS A 1096 -23.42 20.32 -25.93
N SER A 1097 -22.51 21.29 -26.04
CA SER A 1097 -21.18 21.19 -25.42
C SER A 1097 -21.30 21.20 -23.89
N ILE A 1098 -22.05 22.13 -23.32
CA ILE A 1098 -22.33 22.22 -21.88
C ILE A 1098 -22.99 20.93 -21.37
N LEU A 1099 -23.98 20.42 -22.10
CA LEU A 1099 -24.64 19.16 -21.79
C LEU A 1099 -23.64 17.99 -21.74
N LYS A 1100 -22.70 17.90 -22.71
CA LYS A 1100 -21.61 16.91 -22.69
C LYS A 1100 -20.66 17.09 -21.50
N GLU A 1101 -20.16 18.31 -21.24
CA GLU A 1101 -19.22 18.53 -20.12
C GLU A 1101 -19.86 18.20 -18.76
N ILE A 1102 -21.12 18.58 -18.54
CA ILE A 1102 -21.84 18.32 -17.27
C ILE A 1102 -22.08 16.82 -17.09
N LEU A 1103 -22.56 16.13 -18.13
CA LEU A 1103 -22.75 14.66 -18.09
C LEU A 1103 -21.45 13.92 -17.79
N TYR A 1104 -20.34 14.35 -18.41
CA TYR A 1104 -19.03 13.79 -18.14
C TYR A 1104 -18.59 14.03 -16.69
N CYS A 1105 -18.71 15.27 -16.19
CA CYS A 1105 -18.40 15.60 -14.80
C CYS A 1105 -19.23 14.75 -13.82
N PHE A 1106 -20.55 14.62 -14.06
CA PHE A 1106 -21.45 13.78 -13.26
C PHE A 1106 -21.04 12.29 -13.30
N SER A 1107 -20.82 11.72 -14.50
CA SER A 1107 -20.36 10.34 -14.69
C SER A 1107 -19.07 10.05 -13.91
N LYS A 1108 -18.08 10.97 -13.98
CA LYS A 1108 -16.81 10.85 -13.26
C LYS A 1108 -16.98 10.96 -11.75
N MET A 1109 -17.60 12.03 -11.25
CA MET A 1109 -17.82 12.21 -9.80
C MET A 1109 -18.52 11.01 -9.17
N LEU A 1110 -19.58 10.52 -9.82
CA LEU A 1110 -20.37 9.37 -9.38
C LEU A 1110 -19.59 8.03 -9.35
N ASN A 1111 -18.44 7.96 -10.03
CA ASN A 1111 -17.60 6.77 -10.15
C ASN A 1111 -16.26 6.83 -9.42
N LEU A 1112 -15.89 7.97 -8.83
CA LEU A 1112 -14.72 8.11 -7.97
C LEU A 1112 -14.84 7.19 -6.75
N PRO A 1113 -13.78 6.48 -6.35
CA PRO A 1113 -13.85 5.54 -5.22
C PRO A 1113 -14.11 6.26 -3.90
N ASP A 1114 -13.60 7.49 -3.78
CA ASP A 1114 -13.64 8.35 -2.60
C ASP A 1114 -15.07 8.89 -2.33
N VAL A 1115 -15.78 9.33 -3.38
CA VAL A 1115 -17.21 9.74 -3.32
C VAL A 1115 -18.11 8.57 -2.88
N GLN A 1116 -17.76 7.35 -3.28
CA GLN A 1116 -18.52 6.16 -2.86
C GLN A 1116 -18.24 5.71 -1.42
N THR A 1117 -17.15 6.16 -0.80
CA THR A 1117 -16.91 5.97 0.64
C THR A 1117 -17.54 7.09 1.47
N GLU A 1118 -17.53 8.33 0.98
CA GLU A 1118 -18.21 9.46 1.63
C GLU A 1118 -19.69 9.52 1.24
N THR A 1119 -20.50 8.71 1.92
CA THR A 1119 -21.93 8.55 1.60
C THR A 1119 -22.70 9.88 1.52
N MET A 1120 -22.30 10.91 2.29
CA MET A 1120 -22.89 12.26 2.19
C MET A 1120 -22.72 12.85 0.79
N VAL A 1121 -21.48 12.96 0.29
CA VAL A 1121 -21.18 13.58 -1.02
C VAL A 1121 -21.92 12.85 -2.16
N LEU A 1122 -22.05 11.52 -2.05
CA LEU A 1122 -22.87 10.72 -2.97
C LEU A 1122 -24.37 11.07 -2.87
N THR A 1123 -24.92 11.19 -1.66
CA THR A 1123 -26.33 11.60 -1.49
C THR A 1123 -26.57 13.02 -2.00
N ASP A 1124 -25.70 14.00 -1.73
CA ASP A 1124 -25.83 15.37 -2.24
C ASP A 1124 -25.84 15.40 -3.78
N LEU A 1125 -24.96 14.62 -4.43
CA LEU A 1125 -24.85 14.57 -5.89
C LEU A 1125 -26.10 13.96 -6.54
N LEU A 1126 -26.66 12.90 -5.95
CA LEU A 1126 -27.88 12.26 -6.45
C LEU A 1126 -29.14 13.10 -6.13
N GLU A 1127 -29.22 13.72 -4.96
CA GLU A 1127 -30.30 14.62 -4.56
C GLU A 1127 -30.33 15.89 -5.43
N ALA A 1128 -29.17 16.48 -5.71
CA ALA A 1128 -29.08 17.62 -6.62
C ALA A 1128 -29.64 17.30 -8.01
N PHE A 1129 -29.43 16.09 -8.53
CA PHE A 1129 -29.93 15.63 -9.83
C PHE A 1129 -31.33 15.00 -9.79
N GLN A 1130 -31.99 14.97 -8.63
CA GLN A 1130 -33.36 14.46 -8.48
C GLN A 1130 -34.40 15.48 -9.01
N PRO A 1131 -35.47 15.04 -9.70
CA PRO A 1131 -36.59 15.90 -10.07
C PRO A 1131 -37.57 16.08 -8.91
N SER A 1132 -38.30 17.21 -8.88
CA SER A 1132 -39.22 17.57 -7.79
C SER A 1132 -40.43 16.65 -7.64
N LYS A 1133 -40.71 15.80 -8.64
CA LYS A 1133 -41.67 14.68 -8.58
C LYS A 1133 -41.08 13.48 -9.33
N ILE A 1134 -41.05 12.32 -8.69
CA ILE A 1134 -40.70 11.04 -9.31
C ILE A 1134 -42.01 10.27 -9.58
N PRO A 1135 -42.33 9.89 -10.84
CA PRO A 1135 -43.52 9.10 -11.14
C PRO A 1135 -43.41 7.64 -10.63
N ASP A 1136 -44.53 7.07 -10.20
CA ASP A 1136 -44.59 5.69 -9.67
C ASP A 1136 -44.16 4.61 -10.69
N CYS A 1137 -44.22 4.93 -11.99
CA CYS A 1137 -43.85 4.03 -13.08
C CYS A 1137 -42.36 3.66 -13.12
N ILE A 1138 -41.54 4.16 -12.18
CA ILE A 1138 -40.11 3.88 -12.05
C ILE A 1138 -39.83 2.76 -11.06
N PHE A 1139 -40.67 2.67 -10.02
CA PHE A 1139 -40.64 1.59 -9.03
C PHE A 1139 -41.21 0.26 -9.56
N SER A 1140 -41.56 0.21 -10.85
CA SER A 1140 -41.99 -0.99 -11.57
C SER A 1140 -40.90 -2.09 -11.54
N GLY A 1141 -41.05 -3.07 -10.64
CA GLY A 1141 -40.06 -4.14 -10.41
C GLY A 1141 -39.14 -3.92 -9.21
N ILE A 1142 -39.29 -2.82 -8.47
CA ILE A 1142 -38.52 -2.52 -7.25
C ILE A 1142 -39.43 -2.76 -6.04
N HIS A 1143 -39.11 -3.78 -5.23
CA HIS A 1143 -39.87 -4.16 -4.04
C HIS A 1143 -38.93 -4.40 -2.85
N PRO A 1144 -39.17 -3.78 -1.67
CA PRO A 1144 -40.19 -2.76 -1.39
C PRO A 1144 -39.94 -1.46 -2.18
N ILE A 1145 -40.94 -0.58 -2.24
CA ILE A 1145 -40.78 0.76 -2.85
C ILE A 1145 -39.81 1.58 -1.97
N PRO A 1146 -38.78 2.23 -2.54
CA PRO A 1146 -37.84 3.06 -1.78
C PRO A 1146 -38.55 4.21 -1.05
N SER A 1147 -38.22 4.41 0.24
CA SER A 1147 -38.68 5.57 0.99
C SER A 1147 -37.99 6.86 0.50
N ALA A 1148 -38.70 7.98 0.47
CA ALA A 1148 -38.12 9.28 0.13
C ALA A 1148 -36.86 9.57 0.98
N GLY A 1149 -35.78 10.03 0.33
CA GLY A 1149 -34.47 10.27 0.97
C GLY A 1149 -33.61 9.01 1.21
N SER A 1150 -34.06 7.82 0.83
CA SER A 1150 -33.17 6.64 0.78
C SER A 1150 -32.28 6.70 -0.46
N ILE A 1151 -31.11 6.06 -0.40
CA ILE A 1151 -30.15 6.05 -1.52
C ILE A 1151 -30.75 5.44 -2.80
N ASP A 1152 -31.63 4.44 -2.67
CA ASP A 1152 -32.39 3.87 -3.79
C ASP A 1152 -33.34 4.89 -4.43
N TYR A 1153 -34.04 5.69 -3.61
CA TYR A 1153 -34.95 6.73 -4.09
C TYR A 1153 -34.18 7.83 -4.84
N LEU A 1154 -33.03 8.25 -4.31
CA LEU A 1154 -32.13 9.20 -4.97
C LEU A 1154 -31.59 8.67 -6.31
N TYR A 1155 -31.18 7.39 -6.36
CA TYR A 1155 -30.78 6.73 -7.61
C TYR A 1155 -31.93 6.63 -8.62
N CYS A 1156 -33.17 6.32 -8.19
CA CYS A 1156 -34.35 6.38 -9.06
C CYS A 1156 -34.60 7.80 -9.61
N GLY A 1157 -34.43 8.83 -8.79
CA GLY A 1157 -34.58 10.23 -9.19
C GLY A 1157 -33.57 10.65 -10.24
N ALA A 1158 -32.28 10.46 -9.98
CA ALA A 1158 -31.21 10.82 -10.91
C ALA A 1158 -31.28 10.03 -12.22
N TYR A 1159 -31.61 8.72 -12.17
CA TYR A 1159 -31.80 7.91 -13.36
C TYR A 1159 -32.98 8.41 -14.22
N PHE A 1160 -34.11 8.75 -13.59
CA PHE A 1160 -35.28 9.29 -14.32
C PHE A 1160 -34.98 10.60 -15.03
N TYR A 1161 -34.34 11.53 -14.33
CA TYR A 1161 -33.96 12.82 -14.88
C TYR A 1161 -33.09 12.64 -16.14
N LEU A 1162 -32.14 11.70 -16.10
CA LEU A 1162 -31.31 11.35 -17.25
C LEU A 1162 -32.08 10.61 -18.37
N GLU A 1163 -33.10 9.79 -18.07
CA GLU A 1163 -34.02 9.26 -19.11
C GLU A 1163 -34.78 10.40 -19.83
N GLY A 1164 -35.21 11.44 -19.09
CA GLY A 1164 -35.83 12.64 -19.67
C GLY A 1164 -34.87 13.46 -20.54
N VAL A 1165 -33.62 13.64 -20.10
CA VAL A 1165 -32.57 14.29 -20.91
C VAL A 1165 -32.25 13.46 -22.17
N LEU A 1166 -32.30 12.13 -22.10
CA LEU A 1166 -32.07 11.25 -23.25
C LEU A 1166 -33.14 11.42 -24.33
N ASP A 1167 -34.42 11.51 -23.98
CA ASP A 1167 -35.49 11.70 -24.96
C ASP A 1167 -35.32 13.03 -25.73
N VAL A 1168 -34.89 14.11 -25.06
CA VAL A 1168 -34.56 15.40 -25.72
C VAL A 1168 -33.28 15.33 -26.54
N ALA A 1169 -32.19 14.78 -25.99
CA ALA A 1169 -30.94 14.62 -26.75
C ALA A 1169 -31.15 13.77 -28.02
N SER A 1170 -32.05 12.79 -27.94
CA SER A 1170 -32.44 11.94 -29.06
C SER A 1170 -33.21 12.67 -30.17
N THR A 1171 -33.81 13.84 -29.92
CA THR A 1171 -34.39 14.67 -30.99
C THR A 1171 -33.35 15.53 -31.71
N TYR A 1172 -32.17 15.73 -31.12
CA TYR A 1172 -31.18 16.69 -31.62
C TYR A 1172 -29.94 16.04 -32.25
N SER A 1173 -29.33 15.02 -31.63
CA SER A 1173 -28.13 14.38 -32.17
C SER A 1173 -27.84 13.01 -31.56
N PHE A 1174 -27.48 12.04 -32.41
CA PHE A 1174 -27.03 10.71 -31.98
C PHE A 1174 -25.82 10.80 -31.04
N MET A 1175 -24.85 11.67 -31.36
CA MET A 1175 -23.63 11.89 -30.57
C MET A 1175 -23.88 12.63 -29.24
N LEU A 1176 -25.08 13.15 -29.02
CA LEU A 1176 -25.48 13.75 -27.74
C LEU A 1176 -26.21 12.70 -26.89
N ALA A 1177 -27.14 11.97 -27.50
CA ALA A 1177 -27.88 10.90 -26.86
C ALA A 1177 -26.99 9.70 -26.43
N SER A 1178 -25.91 9.42 -27.17
CA SER A 1178 -24.93 8.40 -26.77
C SER A 1178 -24.20 8.75 -25.47
N GLU A 1179 -23.89 10.03 -25.22
CA GLU A 1179 -23.25 10.47 -23.97
C GLU A 1179 -24.22 10.38 -22.79
N VAL A 1180 -25.52 10.64 -23.01
CA VAL A 1180 -26.55 10.40 -21.98
C VAL A 1180 -26.66 8.90 -21.66
N LEU A 1181 -26.62 8.02 -22.66
CA LEU A 1181 -26.60 6.56 -22.42
C LEU A 1181 -25.36 6.10 -21.65
N LEU A 1182 -24.17 6.61 -21.98
CA LEU A 1182 -22.94 6.33 -21.22
C LEU A 1182 -23.03 6.86 -19.77
N THR A 1183 -23.77 7.96 -19.55
CA THR A 1183 -24.04 8.49 -18.22
C THR A 1183 -25.02 7.60 -17.44
N LEU A 1184 -26.07 7.08 -18.08
CA LEU A 1184 -26.99 6.09 -17.49
C LEU A 1184 -26.28 4.76 -17.16
N GLU A 1185 -25.35 4.31 -18.01
CA GLU A 1185 -24.45 3.19 -17.70
C GLU A 1185 -23.54 3.51 -16.49
N SER A 1186 -23.05 4.75 -16.40
CA SER A 1186 -22.21 5.21 -15.28
C SER A 1186 -22.95 5.20 -13.93
N VAL A 1187 -24.27 5.43 -13.92
CA VAL A 1187 -25.13 5.26 -12.73
C VAL A 1187 -25.21 3.79 -12.33
N ILE A 1188 -25.47 2.89 -13.29
CA ILE A 1188 -25.55 1.44 -13.09
C ILE A 1188 -24.21 0.87 -12.59
N ALA A 1189 -23.08 1.38 -13.09
CA ALA A 1189 -21.74 1.04 -12.63
C ALA A 1189 -21.48 1.48 -11.17
N SER A 1190 -22.04 2.63 -10.75
CA SER A 1190 -21.95 3.10 -9.37
C SER A 1190 -22.79 2.25 -8.42
N ILE A 1191 -24.03 1.92 -8.80
CA ILE A 1191 -24.91 0.99 -8.07
C ILE A 1191 -24.24 -0.38 -7.87
N ARG A 1192 -23.61 -0.93 -8.91
CA ARG A 1192 -22.87 -2.20 -8.81
C ARG A 1192 -21.72 -2.10 -7.80
N LYS A 1193 -20.84 -1.11 -7.94
CA LYS A 1193 -19.73 -0.86 -6.99
C LYS A 1193 -20.20 -0.66 -5.55
N PHE A 1194 -21.39 -0.10 -5.34
CA PHE A 1194 -21.96 0.11 -4.01
C PHE A 1194 -22.48 -1.20 -3.40
N LEU A 1195 -23.16 -2.04 -4.19
CA LEU A 1195 -23.55 -3.40 -3.80
C LEU A 1195 -22.32 -4.27 -3.48
N ASP A 1196 -21.27 -4.22 -4.32
CA ASP A 1196 -19.99 -4.92 -4.12
C ASP A 1196 -19.26 -4.48 -2.84
N LYS A 1197 -19.57 -3.28 -2.30
CA LYS A 1197 -18.95 -2.64 -1.12
C LYS A 1197 -19.75 -2.82 0.18
N SER A 1198 -20.75 -3.70 0.23
CA SER A 1198 -21.68 -3.83 1.36
C SER A 1198 -21.40 -5.05 2.27
N PRO A 1199 -20.43 -5.01 3.20
CA PRO A 1199 -20.29 -6.04 4.24
C PRO A 1199 -21.42 -5.90 5.28
N GLU A 1200 -22.05 -7.01 5.65
CA GLU A 1200 -23.20 -7.01 6.59
C GLU A 1200 -22.80 -6.73 8.05
N GLY A 1201 -22.57 -5.45 8.33
CA GLY A 1201 -22.87 -4.82 9.60
C GLY A 1201 -21.69 -4.31 10.39
N ASN A 1202 -21.73 -3.01 10.67
CA ASN A 1202 -21.38 -2.47 11.98
C ASN A 1202 -22.44 -1.42 12.37
N GLY A 1203 -22.60 -1.16 13.67
CA GLY A 1203 -23.80 -0.52 14.27
C GLY A 1203 -24.05 0.97 13.99
N LYS A 1204 -23.69 1.49 12.80
CA LYS A 1204 -24.15 2.80 12.29
C LYS A 1204 -25.14 2.55 11.15
N ARG A 1205 -26.05 3.50 10.88
CA ARG A 1205 -27.06 3.37 9.82
C ARG A 1205 -26.43 3.50 8.42
N HIS A 1206 -25.79 2.44 7.95
CA HIS A 1206 -25.33 2.35 6.57
C HIS A 1206 -26.54 2.27 5.63
N LEU A 1207 -26.59 3.17 4.65
CA LEU A 1207 -27.60 3.17 3.59
C LEU A 1207 -27.35 1.95 2.69
N THR A 1208 -28.24 0.96 2.71
CA THR A 1208 -28.18 -0.23 1.85
C THR A 1208 -28.94 0.01 0.55
N VAL A 1209 -28.33 -0.35 -0.59
CA VAL A 1209 -28.98 -0.34 -1.91
C VAL A 1209 -29.72 -1.67 -2.14
N SER A 1210 -30.94 -1.65 -2.68
CA SER A 1210 -31.70 -2.87 -2.96
C SER A 1210 -31.19 -3.63 -4.18
N GLN A 1211 -31.08 -4.96 -4.06
CA GLN A 1211 -30.60 -5.83 -5.14
C GLN A 1211 -31.51 -5.81 -6.40
N GLY A 1212 -32.78 -5.42 -6.26
CA GLY A 1212 -33.73 -5.28 -7.38
C GLY A 1212 -33.50 -4.04 -8.26
N LEU A 1213 -32.74 -3.05 -7.79
CA LEU A 1213 -32.45 -1.81 -8.52
C LEU A 1213 -31.60 -2.08 -9.77
N LEU A 1214 -30.53 -2.87 -9.60
CA LEU A 1214 -29.55 -3.18 -10.65
C LEU A 1214 -30.14 -3.86 -11.90
N PRO A 1215 -30.93 -4.96 -11.81
CA PRO A 1215 -31.56 -5.57 -12.99
C PRO A 1215 -32.62 -4.67 -13.62
N THR A 1216 -33.36 -3.90 -12.81
CA THR A 1216 -34.40 -2.98 -13.29
C THR A 1216 -33.80 -1.89 -14.19
N PHE A 1217 -32.73 -1.23 -13.75
CA PHE A 1217 -32.05 -0.21 -14.56
C PHE A 1217 -31.24 -0.80 -15.72
N SER A 1218 -30.68 -2.01 -15.58
CA SER A 1218 -30.02 -2.71 -16.70
C SER A 1218 -31.02 -2.99 -17.84
N ASN A 1219 -32.24 -3.41 -17.51
CA ASN A 1219 -33.31 -3.60 -18.49
C ASN A 1219 -33.74 -2.27 -19.12
N ARG A 1220 -33.93 -1.20 -18.32
CA ARG A 1220 -34.24 0.15 -18.84
C ARG A 1220 -33.18 0.65 -19.82
N LEU A 1221 -31.90 0.59 -19.46
CA LEU A 1221 -30.79 0.97 -20.34
C LEU A 1221 -30.85 0.19 -21.66
N GLY A 1222 -31.12 -1.12 -21.61
CA GLY A 1222 -31.33 -1.95 -22.79
C GLY A 1222 -32.49 -1.47 -23.67
N THR A 1223 -33.64 -1.09 -23.09
CA THR A 1223 -34.76 -0.54 -23.86
C THR A 1223 -34.45 0.84 -24.44
N SER A 1224 -33.76 1.71 -23.70
CA SER A 1224 -33.41 3.06 -24.13
C SER A 1224 -32.32 3.09 -25.21
N ALA A 1225 -31.33 2.20 -25.13
CA ALA A 1225 -30.41 1.93 -26.23
C ALA A 1225 -31.14 1.35 -27.46
N GLN A 1226 -32.11 0.45 -27.26
CA GLN A 1226 -32.91 -0.09 -28.37
C GLN A 1226 -33.79 0.98 -29.03
N LYS A 1227 -34.37 1.93 -28.27
CA LYS A 1227 -35.07 3.11 -28.83
C LYS A 1227 -34.12 3.91 -29.72
N LEU A 1228 -32.90 4.20 -29.26
CA LEU A 1228 -31.91 5.00 -29.98
C LEU A 1228 -31.47 4.36 -31.30
N LEU A 1229 -31.24 3.04 -31.29
CA LEU A 1229 -30.87 2.25 -32.47
C LEU A 1229 -32.03 2.03 -33.46
N LYS A 1230 -33.29 2.11 -33.00
CA LYS A 1230 -34.49 2.02 -33.85
C LYS A 1230 -34.94 3.37 -34.43
N ARG A 1231 -34.34 4.48 -34.00
CA ARG A 1231 -34.66 5.82 -34.52
C ARG A 1231 -34.04 6.01 -35.91
N ASN A 1232 -34.84 6.53 -36.85
CA ASN A 1232 -34.30 6.99 -38.12
C ASN A 1232 -33.50 8.27 -37.88
N TRP A 1233 -32.23 8.27 -38.31
CA TRP A 1233 -31.33 9.42 -38.22
C TRP A 1233 -31.11 10.00 -39.61
N ASP A 1234 -31.60 11.21 -39.85
CA ASP A 1234 -31.34 11.95 -41.08
C ASP A 1234 -29.84 12.24 -41.24
N ASN A 1235 -29.36 12.40 -42.47
CA ASN A 1235 -27.94 12.63 -42.74
C ASN A 1235 -27.39 13.89 -42.06
N ASP A 1236 -28.23 14.91 -41.84
CA ASP A 1236 -27.84 16.16 -41.16
C ASP A 1236 -27.70 15.99 -39.63
N ASN A 1237 -28.37 14.99 -39.05
CA ASN A 1237 -28.28 14.61 -37.64
C ASN A 1237 -27.14 13.61 -37.35
N LEU A 1238 -26.47 13.13 -38.40
CA LEU A 1238 -25.31 12.24 -38.38
C LEU A 1238 -24.05 13.01 -38.79
N GLU A 1239 -23.31 13.55 -37.81
CA GLU A 1239 -22.03 14.23 -38.05
C GLU A 1239 -21.11 13.36 -38.94
N HIS A 1240 -20.80 13.88 -40.13
CA HIS A 1240 -20.28 13.11 -41.25
C HIS A 1240 -18.79 12.73 -41.07
N GLY A 1241 -18.52 11.78 -40.17
CA GLY A 1241 -17.19 11.25 -39.90
C GLY A 1241 -17.16 9.80 -39.39
N TRP A 1242 -18.15 9.37 -38.60
CA TRP A 1242 -18.16 8.03 -37.96
C TRP A 1242 -19.22 7.08 -38.55
N LYS A 1243 -19.37 7.02 -39.87
CA LYS A 1243 -20.23 6.00 -40.54
C LYS A 1243 -19.57 4.60 -40.64
N SER A 1244 -18.52 4.32 -39.88
CA SER A 1244 -17.81 3.02 -39.92
C SER A 1244 -16.99 2.70 -38.65
N LYS A 1245 -17.66 2.28 -37.57
CA LYS A 1245 -17.14 1.28 -36.62
C LYS A 1245 -18.22 0.65 -35.76
#